data_AF-A0A1R3K027-F1
#
_entry.id   AF-A0A1R3K027-F1
#
_cell.length_a   1.000
_cell.length_b   1.000
_cell.length_c   1.000
_cell.angle_alpha   90.00
_cell.angle_beta   90.00
_cell.angle_gamma   90.00
#
_symmetry.space_group_name_H-M   'P 1'
#
loop_
_entity.id
_entity.type
_entity.pdbx_description
1 polymer ?
#
loop_
_entity_poly.entity_id
_entity_poly.type
_entity_poly.pdbx_seq_one_letter_code
_entity_poly.pdbx_strand_id
1 'polypeptide(L)'
;MGIRRIDEATLDNLFSDFTGFSNKGWFIDLYTKSDEPNHIICDLRNFNTSEKKTLPDLPHKYSYFKHIIILTAPNAPQPCYVFFLIANKPFLLFCRPGDRSWTSWKYDKNQQEESCLRDAVKCNDTVYVLHGPRSNLCEIEILGDGVFNLKRHGAMLPESSPLSTYRLVESCGELFAVWTKSIFDINVFKMDFSQNRWQQVFNLSPDRCFAFSDLFSTSFTPPELGGGIDDNTIFLKKPEFTIVDNTIFITEEKDDDQSLYSFNLADMSLSVSRIRSGTTPWTLHDQMTIRFPKKSKDRSNKHKERLFQGSKEYIINSHSGGSTWFQLPLDIQMLIFQYLTPVFDWMTFRAVCKKWRSLVYPIQWSPNQRSLPFESPWLMFPHGETKGIYGLYDPIGNLMHSICIPELENCKIRFSHQGCLLVTKDQTSIFFFEPFTKEKVQLPDLVEHECWFDAFCVSGTPTSTDWQILGINTAQLILYHLRPGQEQWSTYPINCTEILRPSFSNLVFDGENFCYLGRNGKVICFKQNNPQDNWFVLGSSSSSFPNDGRQFLACYEGELMSVWIDNQGRDSIDVFKLNSQGDGWVQINSLDDKNLYLSQTTTLTVEAMYPRVRNTVQLCMFSEIHGKDKNCAQTCRPSGRIEGQNPPPGQCNQENDSDCCKDGKWYTTYTCSPPVSTRTKATLTLNSFEAGGDGGGPSECDNQYHSDDDPVVALSTGWFNHKKRCLKYINIYGNGKSVRAKVVDECDSTMGCDSDHDYQPPCPNNIVDASKAVWKALEVPESDWGDMDIYWKLQTSPALHLSISIRIEAQTCDPSGSIPGTTPPPGQCNQDYGADCCVEGESYITYSCSPPVSSNTPATLTINSFQQGGDGGSPSRCDNQFHSDDEFVVALSTGWFSQSSRCNKFIIINGNGNSVRAMVVDECDSQLGCDEEHAYQPPCRNNIVDASKAVWTALGVPESEQGELDITWSDAN
;
A
#
# COMPACT_ATOMS: atom_id res chain seq x y z
N MET A 1 12.70 -41.30 -7.57
CA MET A 1 11.65 -42.11 -6.93
C MET A 1 10.32 -41.50 -7.30
N GLY A 2 9.38 -42.32 -7.80
CA GLY A 2 8.21 -41.86 -8.54
C GLY A 2 7.22 -41.07 -7.69
N ILE A 3 6.93 -39.84 -8.11
CA ILE A 3 5.79 -39.06 -7.62
C ILE A 3 4.61 -39.51 -8.49
N ARG A 4 3.69 -40.28 -7.90
CA ARG A 4 2.39 -40.54 -8.50
C ARG A 4 1.70 -39.19 -8.65
N ARG A 5 1.35 -38.81 -9.88
CA ARG A 5 0.45 -37.68 -10.13
C ARG A 5 -0.89 -38.03 -9.48
N ILE A 6 -1.43 -37.09 -8.70
CA ILE A 6 -2.83 -37.11 -8.29
C ILE A 6 -3.64 -37.00 -9.58
N ASP A 7 -4.58 -37.92 -9.78
CA ASP A 7 -5.49 -37.91 -10.92
C ASP A 7 -6.39 -36.65 -10.79
N GLU A 8 -6.53 -35.85 -11.84
CA GLU A 8 -7.40 -34.66 -11.85
C GLU A 8 -8.85 -35.05 -11.49
N ALA A 9 -9.26 -36.29 -11.78
CA ALA A 9 -10.53 -36.85 -11.31
C ALA A 9 -10.63 -36.97 -9.78
N THR A 10 -9.51 -37.10 -9.05
CA THR A 10 -9.49 -37.17 -7.58
C THR A 10 -9.79 -35.81 -6.93
N LEU A 11 -9.41 -34.71 -7.58
CA LEU A 11 -9.71 -33.34 -7.13
C LEU A 11 -11.15 -32.94 -7.48
N ASP A 12 -11.65 -33.34 -8.66
CA ASP A 12 -13.08 -33.22 -8.97
C ASP A 12 -13.92 -34.09 -8.04
N ASN A 13 -13.46 -35.28 -7.64
CA ASN A 13 -14.06 -36.09 -6.58
C ASN A 13 -14.01 -35.40 -5.21
N LEU A 14 -12.99 -34.59 -4.90
CA LEU A 14 -12.96 -33.78 -3.69
C LEU A 14 -14.08 -32.72 -3.64
N PHE A 15 -14.57 -32.26 -4.79
CA PHE A 15 -15.73 -31.37 -4.88
C PHE A 15 -17.05 -32.07 -5.23
N SER A 16 -17.02 -33.31 -5.72
CA SER A 16 -18.18 -34.12 -6.15
C SER A 16 -18.49 -35.31 -5.24
N ASP A 17 -17.50 -36.09 -4.77
CA ASP A 17 -17.63 -37.16 -3.77
C ASP A 17 -17.76 -36.62 -2.33
N PHE A 18 -17.21 -35.43 -2.04
CA PHE A 18 -17.44 -34.71 -0.77
C PHE A 18 -18.54 -33.63 -0.88
N THR A 19 -19.46 -33.78 -1.84
CA THR A 19 -20.66 -32.93 -1.89
C THR A 19 -21.48 -33.13 -0.62
N GLY A 20 -21.51 -32.10 0.23
CA GLY A 20 -22.52 -31.90 1.27
C GLY A 20 -22.40 -32.76 2.53
N PHE A 21 -22.04 -32.13 3.65
CA PHE A 21 -22.49 -32.50 5.00
C PHE A 21 -22.47 -33.98 5.38
N SER A 22 -21.35 -34.68 5.21
CA SER A 22 -21.30 -36.12 5.49
C SER A 22 -21.39 -36.45 7.00
N ASN A 23 -22.59 -36.38 7.56
CA ASN A 23 -22.89 -37.08 8.80
C ASN A 23 -23.20 -38.53 8.46
N LYS A 24 -22.15 -39.37 8.44
CA LYS A 24 -22.22 -40.80 8.03
C LYS A 24 -22.60 -41.01 6.55
N GLY A 25 -22.06 -40.18 5.65
CA GLY A 25 -22.22 -40.32 4.20
C GLY A 25 -23.50 -39.76 3.59
N TRP A 26 -24.28 -38.98 4.35
CA TRP A 26 -25.51 -38.33 3.87
C TRP A 26 -25.23 -36.93 3.30
N PHE A 27 -25.82 -36.58 2.16
CA PHE A 27 -25.69 -35.28 1.49
C PHE A 27 -27.02 -34.79 0.91
N ILE A 28 -27.11 -33.49 0.59
CA ILE A 28 -28.32 -32.87 0.02
C ILE A 28 -28.11 -32.60 -1.47
N ASP A 29 -29.03 -33.12 -2.28
CA ASP A 29 -29.13 -32.97 -3.72
C ASP A 29 -30.25 -31.97 -4.05
N LEU A 30 -29.93 -30.97 -4.88
CA LEU A 30 -30.82 -29.86 -5.24
C LEU A 30 -30.98 -29.77 -6.75
N TYR A 31 -32.22 -29.85 -7.24
CA TYR A 31 -32.50 -29.76 -8.67
C TYR A 31 -33.91 -29.21 -8.97
N THR A 32 -34.14 -28.71 -10.17
CA THR A 32 -35.44 -28.18 -10.62
C THR A 32 -36.09 -29.13 -11.62
N LYS A 33 -37.43 -29.26 -11.59
CA LYS A 33 -38.19 -29.99 -12.63
C LYS A 33 -38.46 -29.06 -13.81
N SER A 34 -38.41 -29.60 -15.02
CA SER A 34 -38.69 -28.88 -16.29
C SER A 34 -40.05 -28.20 -16.33
N ASP A 35 -41.03 -28.77 -15.64
CA ASP A 35 -42.43 -28.39 -15.76
C ASP A 35 -42.90 -27.46 -14.62
N GLU A 36 -42.10 -27.29 -13.57
CA GLU A 36 -42.37 -26.42 -12.41
C GLU A 36 -41.10 -25.65 -11.98
N PRO A 37 -40.65 -24.65 -12.75
CA PRO A 37 -39.39 -23.92 -12.50
C PRO A 37 -39.40 -23.08 -11.21
N ASN A 38 -40.55 -22.94 -10.55
CA ASN A 38 -40.71 -22.14 -9.33
C ASN A 38 -40.44 -22.91 -8.03
N HIS A 39 -40.08 -24.20 -8.12
CA HIS A 39 -39.82 -25.07 -6.97
C HIS A 39 -38.48 -25.80 -7.15
N ILE A 40 -37.62 -25.72 -6.13
CA ILE A 40 -36.36 -26.48 -6.04
C ILE A 40 -36.64 -27.74 -5.24
N ILE A 41 -36.40 -28.91 -5.83
CA ILE A 41 -36.54 -30.19 -5.16
C ILE A 41 -35.31 -30.42 -4.29
N CYS A 42 -35.55 -30.86 -3.05
CA CYS A 42 -34.51 -31.17 -2.09
C CYS A 42 -34.56 -32.65 -1.72
N ASP A 43 -33.49 -33.38 -2.01
CA ASP A 43 -33.38 -34.79 -1.63
C ASP A 43 -32.15 -35.03 -0.78
N LEU A 44 -32.31 -35.83 0.26
CA LEU A 44 -31.21 -36.30 1.09
C LEU A 44 -30.77 -37.69 0.61
N ARG A 45 -29.52 -37.82 0.18
CA ARG A 45 -28.96 -39.05 -0.38
C ARG A 45 -27.80 -39.55 0.46
N ASN A 46 -27.67 -40.85 0.65
CA ASN A 46 -26.50 -41.45 1.26
C ASN A 46 -25.58 -42.01 0.17
N PHE A 47 -24.34 -41.53 0.13
CA PHE A 47 -23.34 -41.94 -0.86
C PHE A 47 -22.96 -43.42 -0.71
N ASN A 48 -22.84 -43.90 0.53
CA ASN A 48 -22.37 -45.26 0.82
C ASN A 48 -23.48 -46.32 0.67
N THR A 49 -24.73 -45.97 0.92
CA THR A 49 -25.86 -46.92 0.91
C THR A 49 -26.83 -46.72 -0.26
N SER A 50 -26.67 -45.64 -1.04
CA SER A 50 -27.63 -45.21 -2.06
C SER A 50 -29.06 -44.95 -1.52
N GLU A 51 -29.21 -44.81 -0.20
CA GLU A 51 -30.50 -44.49 0.43
C GLU A 51 -30.92 -43.06 0.06
N LYS A 52 -32.21 -42.86 -0.26
CA LYS A 52 -32.77 -41.55 -0.64
C LYS A 52 -33.97 -41.21 0.24
N LYS A 53 -33.98 -40.02 0.83
CA LYS A 53 -35.11 -39.45 1.57
C LYS A 53 -35.47 -38.08 1.00
N THR A 54 -36.73 -37.91 0.59
CA THR A 54 -37.21 -36.64 0.01
C THR A 54 -37.56 -35.65 1.11
N LEU A 55 -37.13 -34.40 0.94
CA LEU A 55 -37.45 -33.25 1.79
C LEU A 55 -38.53 -32.40 1.11
N PRO A 56 -39.19 -31.46 1.82
CA PRO A 56 -40.12 -30.52 1.20
C PRO A 56 -39.46 -29.70 0.09
N ASP A 57 -40.22 -29.38 -0.96
CA ASP A 57 -39.74 -28.48 -2.02
C ASP A 57 -39.47 -27.08 -1.46
N LEU A 58 -38.35 -26.48 -1.87
CA LEU A 58 -37.95 -25.14 -1.49
C LEU A 58 -38.53 -24.12 -2.49
N PRO A 59 -39.36 -23.15 -2.05
CA PRO A 59 -39.88 -22.10 -2.92
C PRO A 59 -38.77 -21.26 -3.55
N HIS A 60 -38.90 -20.88 -4.83
CA HIS A 60 -37.89 -20.09 -5.56
C HIS A 60 -37.52 -18.75 -4.90
N LYS A 61 -38.41 -18.16 -4.08
CA LYS A 61 -38.07 -16.97 -3.28
C LYS A 61 -36.92 -17.17 -2.28
N TYR A 62 -36.53 -18.43 -2.02
CA TYR A 62 -35.43 -18.83 -1.15
C TYR A 62 -34.28 -19.50 -1.91
N SER A 63 -34.19 -19.29 -3.24
CA SER A 63 -33.12 -19.85 -4.09
C SER A 63 -31.71 -19.34 -3.74
N TYR A 64 -31.60 -18.23 -3.01
CA TYR A 64 -30.35 -17.61 -2.59
C TYR A 64 -29.94 -18.06 -1.18
N PHE A 65 -29.58 -19.34 -1.05
CA PHE A 65 -29.04 -19.88 0.19
C PHE A 65 -27.52 -19.74 0.24
N LYS A 66 -26.97 -19.58 1.45
CA LYS A 66 -25.54 -19.36 1.70
C LYS A 66 -24.84 -20.62 2.20
N HIS A 67 -25.47 -21.33 3.13
CA HIS A 67 -24.97 -22.59 3.68
C HIS A 67 -26.13 -23.54 4.00
N ILE A 68 -25.84 -24.83 3.96
CA ILE A 68 -26.74 -25.91 4.36
C ILE A 68 -26.11 -26.60 5.59
N ILE A 69 -26.85 -27.25 6.48
CA ILE A 69 -26.25 -28.01 7.60
C ILE A 69 -27.13 -29.22 7.94
N ILE A 70 -26.52 -30.38 8.18
CA ILE A 70 -27.21 -31.59 8.67
C ILE A 70 -26.75 -31.89 10.10
N LEU A 71 -27.67 -31.83 11.07
CA LEU A 71 -27.34 -32.03 12.48
C LEU A 71 -27.03 -33.48 12.82
N THR A 72 -27.92 -34.40 12.48
CA THR A 72 -27.81 -35.82 12.82
C THR A 72 -28.13 -36.66 11.59
N ALA A 73 -27.57 -37.88 11.50
CA ALA A 73 -27.92 -38.77 10.41
C ALA A 73 -29.42 -39.11 10.50
N PRO A 74 -30.14 -39.26 9.38
CA PRO A 74 -31.57 -39.60 9.36
C PRO A 74 -31.95 -40.91 10.06
N ASN A 75 -30.95 -41.74 10.37
CA ASN A 75 -31.10 -43.04 11.01
C ASN A 75 -30.57 -43.02 12.47
N ALA A 76 -30.22 -41.84 13.00
CA ALA A 76 -29.79 -41.65 14.39
C ALA A 76 -30.99 -41.60 15.35
N PRO A 77 -30.79 -41.92 16.65
CA PRO A 77 -31.86 -41.84 17.65
C PRO A 77 -32.34 -40.41 17.98
N GLN A 78 -31.60 -39.39 17.57
CA GLN A 78 -31.94 -37.98 17.75
C GLN A 78 -32.63 -37.41 16.49
N PRO A 79 -33.49 -36.38 16.62
CA PRO A 79 -34.15 -35.76 15.46
C PRO A 79 -33.13 -35.18 14.47
N CYS A 80 -33.29 -35.56 13.20
CA CYS A 80 -32.49 -35.07 12.08
C CYS A 80 -33.06 -33.75 11.59
N TYR A 81 -32.35 -32.65 11.83
CA TYR A 81 -32.66 -31.35 11.25
C TYR A 81 -31.71 -31.02 10.09
N VAL A 82 -32.30 -30.49 9.03
CA VAL A 82 -31.62 -29.84 7.92
C VAL A 82 -31.85 -28.35 8.05
N PHE A 83 -30.77 -27.56 8.12
CA PHE A 83 -30.82 -26.10 8.14
C PHE A 83 -30.40 -25.51 6.80
N PHE A 84 -31.12 -24.46 6.38
CA PHE A 84 -30.75 -23.58 5.28
C PHE A 84 -30.54 -22.16 5.83
N LEU A 85 -29.32 -21.66 5.70
CA LEU A 85 -28.98 -20.27 5.98
C LEU A 85 -29.26 -19.46 4.72
N ILE A 86 -30.17 -18.48 4.83
CA ILE A 86 -30.50 -17.60 3.71
C ILE A 86 -29.62 -16.35 3.77
N ALA A 87 -29.00 -16.01 2.64
CA ALA A 87 -28.13 -14.84 2.55
C ALA A 87 -28.88 -13.56 2.94
N ASN A 88 -28.28 -12.75 3.82
CA ASN A 88 -28.79 -11.43 4.22
C ASN A 88 -30.21 -11.44 4.81
N LYS A 89 -30.63 -12.54 5.45
CA LYS A 89 -31.94 -12.62 6.13
C LYS A 89 -31.80 -12.93 7.63
N PRO A 90 -32.61 -12.32 8.51
CA PRO A 90 -32.58 -12.51 9.96
C PRO A 90 -33.29 -13.80 10.43
N PHE A 91 -33.37 -14.80 9.56
CA PHE A 91 -33.97 -16.10 9.85
C PHE A 91 -33.28 -17.20 9.07
N LEU A 92 -33.38 -18.43 9.57
CA LEU A 92 -32.97 -19.63 8.84
C LEU A 92 -34.20 -20.51 8.59
N LEU A 93 -34.10 -21.41 7.61
CA LEU A 93 -35.11 -22.44 7.37
C LEU A 93 -34.65 -23.76 7.95
N PHE A 94 -35.59 -24.55 8.47
CA PHE A 94 -35.31 -25.91 8.91
C PHE A 94 -36.43 -26.87 8.54
N CYS A 95 -36.07 -28.14 8.35
CA CYS A 95 -37.01 -29.24 8.26
C CYS A 95 -36.40 -30.53 8.81
N ARG A 96 -37.25 -31.53 9.03
CA ARG A 96 -36.86 -32.91 9.32
C ARG A 96 -37.24 -33.81 8.13
N PRO A 97 -36.52 -34.92 7.92
CA PRO A 97 -36.94 -35.95 6.98
C PRO A 97 -38.39 -36.40 7.27
N GLY A 98 -39.29 -36.21 6.30
CA GLY A 98 -40.72 -36.53 6.42
C GLY A 98 -41.64 -35.35 6.79
N ASP A 99 -41.10 -34.17 7.09
CA ASP A 99 -41.92 -32.95 7.19
C ASP A 99 -42.53 -32.62 5.81
N ARG A 100 -43.64 -31.87 5.78
CA ARG A 100 -44.34 -31.48 4.54
C ARG A 100 -43.98 -30.08 4.03
N SER A 101 -43.29 -29.28 4.83
CA SER A 101 -42.94 -27.89 4.52
C SER A 101 -41.74 -27.42 5.33
N TRP A 102 -40.97 -26.46 4.77
CA TRP A 102 -39.92 -25.75 5.50
C TRP A 102 -40.50 -24.81 6.56
N THR A 103 -39.91 -24.82 7.76
CA THR A 103 -40.27 -23.91 8.85
C THR A 103 -39.19 -22.84 9.00
N SER A 104 -39.58 -21.58 9.22
CA SER A 104 -38.63 -20.49 9.45
C SER A 104 -38.42 -20.26 10.95
N TRP A 105 -37.17 -20.16 11.37
CA TRP A 105 -36.79 -19.76 12.72
C TRP A 105 -36.12 -18.38 12.68
N LYS A 106 -36.77 -17.40 13.32
CA LYS A 106 -36.22 -16.06 13.53
C LYS A 106 -35.37 -16.06 14.79
N TYR A 107 -34.06 -15.87 14.62
CA TYR A 107 -33.10 -15.83 15.72
C TYR A 107 -32.89 -14.42 16.28
N ASP A 108 -33.26 -13.38 15.52
CA ASP A 108 -33.29 -11.99 15.99
C ASP A 108 -34.72 -11.53 16.22
N LYS A 109 -35.07 -11.27 17.49
CA LYS A 109 -36.42 -10.83 17.90
C LYS A 109 -36.58 -9.30 17.83
N ASN A 110 -35.49 -8.55 17.68
CA ASN A 110 -35.48 -7.09 17.85
C ASN A 110 -35.50 -6.28 16.53
N GLN A 111 -35.58 -6.95 15.37
CA GLN A 111 -35.74 -6.32 14.04
C GLN A 111 -34.76 -5.19 13.68
N GLN A 112 -33.55 -5.16 14.24
CA GLN A 112 -32.50 -4.30 13.67
C GLN A 112 -32.01 -4.93 12.36
N GLU A 113 -32.15 -4.23 11.23
CA GLU A 113 -32.04 -4.75 9.86
C GLU A 113 -30.64 -5.31 9.46
N GLU A 114 -29.63 -5.27 10.33
CA GLU A 114 -28.23 -5.56 9.97
C GLU A 114 -27.64 -6.88 10.52
N SER A 115 -28.42 -7.71 11.22
CA SER A 115 -27.90 -8.90 11.92
C SER A 115 -28.21 -10.22 11.18
N CYS A 116 -27.41 -10.57 10.17
CA CYS A 116 -27.51 -11.84 9.44
C CYS A 116 -26.45 -12.88 9.88
N LEU A 117 -26.73 -14.17 9.65
CA LEU A 117 -25.73 -15.24 9.78
C LEU A 117 -24.79 -15.24 8.56
N ARG A 118 -23.48 -15.20 8.82
CA ARG A 118 -22.43 -15.07 7.80
C ARG A 118 -21.93 -16.41 7.32
N ASP A 119 -21.72 -17.37 8.23
CA ASP A 119 -21.27 -18.72 7.91
C ASP A 119 -21.63 -19.67 9.07
N ALA A 120 -21.61 -20.98 8.84
CA ALA A 120 -21.88 -22.01 9.81
C ALA A 120 -21.12 -23.32 9.54
N VAL A 121 -20.68 -23.96 10.61
CA VAL A 121 -20.09 -25.29 10.56
C VAL A 121 -20.59 -26.15 11.71
N LYS A 122 -20.73 -27.45 11.45
CA LYS A 122 -20.94 -28.43 12.50
C LYS A 122 -19.57 -28.83 13.06
N CYS A 123 -19.38 -28.68 14.37
CA CYS A 123 -18.19 -29.17 15.06
C CYS A 123 -18.60 -30.08 16.22
N ASN A 124 -18.17 -31.34 16.17
CA ASN A 124 -18.68 -32.42 17.02
C ASN A 124 -20.21 -32.52 16.91
N ASP A 125 -20.96 -32.43 18.02
CA ASP A 125 -22.43 -32.46 18.04
C ASP A 125 -23.07 -31.06 18.08
N THR A 126 -22.25 -30.01 17.95
CA THR A 126 -22.68 -28.61 18.08
C THR A 126 -22.59 -27.88 16.74
N VAL A 127 -23.55 -27.01 16.45
CA VAL A 127 -23.49 -26.10 15.30
C VAL A 127 -23.04 -24.73 15.74
N TYR A 128 -21.94 -24.30 15.15
CA TYR A 128 -21.37 -22.98 15.33
C TYR A 128 -21.69 -22.11 14.13
N VAL A 129 -22.07 -20.86 14.40
CA VAL A 129 -22.44 -19.87 13.38
C VAL A 129 -21.77 -18.54 13.66
N LEU A 130 -21.44 -17.80 12.61
CA LEU A 130 -20.97 -16.41 12.70
C LEU A 130 -22.16 -15.45 12.56
N HIS A 131 -22.39 -14.61 13.57
CA HIS A 131 -23.53 -13.69 13.63
C HIS A 131 -23.10 -12.23 13.55
N GLY A 132 -23.76 -11.45 12.69
CA GLY A 132 -23.63 -10.00 12.60
C GLY A 132 -22.41 -9.50 11.83
N PRO A 133 -22.22 -8.17 11.72
CA PRO A 133 -21.13 -7.55 10.96
C PRO A 133 -19.74 -7.83 11.57
N ARG A 134 -19.67 -8.06 12.88
CA ARG A 134 -18.42 -8.35 13.61
C ARG A 134 -18.10 -9.85 13.70
N SER A 135 -18.82 -10.70 12.97
CA SER A 135 -18.61 -12.16 12.93
C SER A 135 -18.48 -12.81 14.31
N ASN A 136 -19.47 -12.55 15.19
CA ASN A 136 -19.47 -13.11 16.53
C ASN A 136 -19.76 -14.61 16.49
N LEU A 137 -18.97 -15.41 17.21
CA LEU A 137 -19.22 -16.84 17.30
C LEU A 137 -20.48 -17.11 18.15
N CYS A 138 -21.42 -17.86 17.58
CA CYS A 138 -22.63 -18.30 18.28
C CYS A 138 -22.82 -19.81 18.10
N GLU A 139 -23.56 -20.40 19.02
CA GLU A 139 -23.95 -21.81 19.03
C GLU A 139 -25.47 -21.90 18.88
N ILE A 140 -25.93 -22.79 17.99
CA ILE A 140 -27.36 -23.12 17.88
C ILE A 140 -27.65 -24.25 18.87
N GLU A 141 -28.33 -23.91 19.96
CA GLU A 141 -28.75 -24.84 21.00
C GLU A 141 -30.18 -25.34 20.72
N ILE A 142 -30.38 -26.65 20.77
CA ILE A 142 -31.68 -27.29 20.58
C ILE A 142 -32.33 -27.47 21.96
N LEU A 143 -33.35 -26.66 22.26
CA LEU A 143 -34.05 -26.68 23.55
C LEU A 143 -35.26 -27.62 23.57
N GLY A 144 -35.70 -28.08 22.40
CA GLY A 144 -36.87 -28.96 22.23
C GLY A 144 -37.20 -29.15 20.76
N ASP A 145 -38.28 -29.88 20.45
CA ASP A 145 -38.66 -30.16 19.08
C ASP A 145 -39.00 -28.88 18.30
N GLY A 146 -38.12 -28.48 17.38
CA GLY A 146 -38.27 -27.26 16.58
C GLY A 146 -38.05 -25.96 17.37
N VAL A 147 -37.51 -26.01 18.59
CA VAL A 147 -37.20 -24.83 19.41
C VAL A 147 -35.69 -24.69 19.52
N PHE A 148 -35.17 -23.59 18.97
CA PHE A 148 -33.74 -23.28 18.96
C PHE A 148 -33.45 -22.00 19.74
N ASN A 149 -32.25 -21.93 20.29
CA ASN A 149 -31.68 -20.76 20.95
C ASN A 149 -30.32 -20.42 20.34
N LEU A 150 -30.00 -19.13 20.24
CA LEU A 150 -28.71 -18.68 19.75
C LEU A 150 -27.84 -18.26 20.94
N LYS A 151 -26.99 -19.18 21.40
CA LYS A 151 -26.07 -18.95 22.51
C LYS A 151 -24.82 -18.23 22.01
N ARG A 152 -24.57 -17.02 22.51
CA ARG A 152 -23.43 -16.19 22.08
C ARG A 152 -22.17 -16.57 22.85
N HIS A 153 -21.11 -16.92 22.11
CA HIS A 153 -19.76 -17.06 22.65
C HIS A 153 -19.07 -15.72 22.41
N GLY A 154 -18.72 -14.96 23.44
CA GLY A 154 -18.17 -13.59 23.31
C GLY A 154 -16.85 -13.46 22.54
N ALA A 155 -16.38 -14.53 21.89
CA ALA A 155 -15.22 -14.56 21.01
C ALA A 155 -15.53 -13.88 19.67
N MET A 156 -14.81 -12.79 19.41
CA MET A 156 -14.91 -12.02 18.19
C MET A 156 -13.71 -12.33 17.28
N LEU A 157 -13.97 -12.57 16.01
CA LEU A 157 -12.90 -12.61 15.01
C LEU A 157 -12.39 -11.18 14.75
N PRO A 158 -11.12 -11.00 14.34
CA PRO A 158 -10.58 -9.68 14.01
C PRO A 158 -11.44 -8.92 12.99
N GLU A 159 -11.50 -7.59 13.11
CA GLU A 159 -12.38 -6.79 12.25
C GLU A 159 -11.93 -6.86 10.79
N SER A 160 -12.87 -7.23 9.91
CA SER A 160 -12.59 -7.58 8.52
C SER A 160 -13.09 -6.48 7.58
N SER A 161 -12.35 -6.18 6.51
CA SER A 161 -12.82 -5.27 5.46
C SER A 161 -14.11 -5.80 4.81
N PRO A 162 -14.98 -4.96 4.20
CA PRO A 162 -16.20 -5.42 3.54
C PRO A 162 -15.93 -6.39 2.36
N LEU A 163 -14.70 -6.41 1.85
CA LEU A 163 -14.22 -7.32 0.80
C LEU A 163 -13.66 -8.65 1.35
N SER A 164 -13.64 -8.84 2.66
CA SER A 164 -13.08 -10.04 3.29
C SER A 164 -14.15 -10.89 3.94
N THR A 165 -13.96 -12.21 3.86
CA THR A 165 -14.91 -13.22 4.31
C THR A 165 -14.23 -14.16 5.29
N TYR A 166 -14.97 -14.58 6.32
CA TYR A 166 -14.57 -15.66 7.20
C TYR A 166 -15.33 -16.92 6.79
N ARG A 167 -14.61 -18.03 6.63
CA ARG A 167 -15.17 -19.37 6.46
C ARG A 167 -14.78 -20.28 7.61
N LEU A 168 -15.76 -20.86 8.30
CA LEU A 168 -15.58 -21.82 9.37
C LEU A 168 -15.30 -23.21 8.80
N VAL A 169 -14.38 -23.95 9.40
CA VAL A 169 -14.08 -25.34 9.06
C VAL A 169 -13.80 -26.12 10.34
N GLU A 170 -14.33 -27.35 10.42
CA GLU A 170 -14.02 -28.28 11.49
C GLU A 170 -12.93 -29.26 11.05
N SER A 171 -12.03 -29.58 11.97
CA SER A 171 -11.05 -30.65 11.78
C SER A 171 -10.69 -31.31 13.09
N CYS A 172 -10.92 -32.62 13.20
CA CYS A 172 -10.62 -33.43 14.37
C CYS A 172 -11.24 -32.92 15.68
N GLY A 173 -12.47 -32.41 15.61
CA GLY A 173 -13.20 -31.83 16.74
C GLY A 173 -12.73 -30.43 17.15
N GLU A 174 -11.82 -29.82 16.38
CA GLU A 174 -11.34 -28.46 16.58
C GLU A 174 -12.00 -27.52 15.56
N LEU A 175 -12.33 -26.31 16.01
CA LEU A 175 -12.99 -25.30 15.19
C LEU A 175 -11.97 -24.28 14.68
N PHE A 176 -11.95 -24.09 13.35
CA PHE A 176 -11.13 -23.09 12.68
C PHE A 176 -11.99 -22.08 11.92
N ALA A 177 -11.46 -20.88 11.75
CA ALA A 177 -11.98 -19.84 10.89
C ALA A 177 -10.88 -19.40 9.93
N VAL A 178 -11.13 -19.50 8.64
CA VAL A 178 -10.24 -19.05 7.57
C VAL A 178 -10.75 -17.72 7.06
N TRP A 179 -9.98 -16.68 7.32
CA TRP A 179 -10.19 -15.34 6.79
C TRP A 179 -9.56 -15.24 5.41
N THR A 180 -10.33 -14.76 4.43
CA THR A 180 -9.84 -14.52 3.07
C THR A 180 -10.26 -13.13 2.61
N LYS A 181 -9.30 -12.30 2.22
CA LYS A 181 -9.55 -11.05 1.46
C LYS A 181 -9.24 -11.21 -0.01
N SER A 182 -8.25 -12.03 -0.33
CA SER A 182 -7.91 -12.49 -1.68
C SER A 182 -7.26 -13.87 -1.60
N ILE A 183 -7.02 -14.51 -2.74
CA ILE A 183 -6.25 -15.77 -2.79
C ILE A 183 -4.80 -15.64 -2.27
N PHE A 184 -4.31 -14.41 -2.06
CA PHE A 184 -2.98 -14.11 -1.53
C PHE A 184 -3.01 -13.63 -0.07
N ASP A 185 -4.20 -13.45 0.50
CA ASP A 185 -4.38 -12.83 1.81
C ASP A 185 -5.33 -13.69 2.64
N ILE A 186 -4.74 -14.75 3.20
CA ILE A 186 -5.41 -15.85 3.89
C ILE A 186 -4.82 -15.95 5.30
N ASN A 187 -5.67 -15.84 6.32
CA ASN A 187 -5.30 -16.03 7.72
C ASN A 187 -6.16 -17.13 8.32
N VAL A 188 -5.57 -18.00 9.14
CA VAL A 188 -6.32 -19.06 9.83
C VAL A 188 -6.33 -18.79 11.32
N PHE A 189 -7.50 -18.93 11.93
CA PHE A 189 -7.71 -18.79 13.35
C PHE A 189 -8.29 -20.09 13.90
N LYS A 190 -7.78 -20.54 15.04
CA LYS A 190 -8.29 -21.67 15.81
C LYS A 190 -9.05 -21.14 17.03
N MET A 191 -10.24 -21.67 17.28
CA MET A 191 -11.02 -21.32 18.46
C MET A 191 -10.44 -22.02 19.70
N ASP A 192 -10.09 -21.24 20.72
CA ASP A 192 -9.83 -21.74 22.07
C ASP A 192 -11.10 -21.60 22.92
N PHE A 193 -11.83 -22.70 23.09
CA PHE A 193 -13.05 -22.73 23.90
C PHE A 193 -12.79 -22.50 25.40
N SER A 194 -11.59 -22.80 25.90
CA SER A 194 -11.26 -22.61 27.31
C SER A 194 -11.05 -21.13 27.65
N GLN A 195 -10.48 -20.38 26.71
CA GLN A 195 -10.22 -18.94 26.85
C GLN A 195 -11.26 -18.07 26.15
N ASN A 196 -12.22 -18.70 25.46
CA ASN A 196 -13.25 -18.05 24.64
C ASN A 196 -12.65 -16.99 23.70
N ARG A 197 -11.60 -17.35 22.96
CA ARG A 197 -10.91 -16.45 22.02
C ARG A 197 -10.38 -17.18 20.79
N TRP A 198 -10.26 -16.45 19.69
CA TRP A 198 -9.61 -16.92 18.47
C TRP A 198 -8.09 -16.73 18.57
N GLN A 199 -7.34 -17.78 18.25
CA GLN A 199 -5.88 -17.77 18.19
C GLN A 199 -5.45 -17.93 16.73
N GLN A 200 -4.65 -17.02 16.20
CA GLN A 200 -4.12 -17.15 14.85
C GLN A 200 -3.14 -18.33 14.77
N VAL A 201 -3.31 -19.18 13.76
CA VAL A 201 -2.45 -20.35 13.50
C VAL A 201 -1.76 -20.19 12.17
N PHE A 202 -0.47 -20.49 12.15
CA PHE A 202 0.40 -20.39 10.96
C PHE A 202 0.78 -21.76 10.40
N ASN A 203 0.22 -22.83 10.98
CA ASN A 203 0.42 -24.21 10.58
C ASN A 203 -0.81 -25.00 11.06
N LEU A 204 -1.36 -25.85 10.20
CA LEU A 204 -2.53 -26.68 10.46
C LEU A 204 -2.19 -27.98 11.21
N SER A 205 -0.93 -28.19 11.59
CA SER A 205 -0.32 -29.46 12.02
C SER A 205 -0.04 -30.40 10.82
N PRO A 206 0.92 -31.34 10.93
CA PRO A 206 1.08 -32.39 9.94
C PRO A 206 -0.24 -33.14 9.81
N ASP A 207 -0.62 -33.51 8.59
CA ASP A 207 -1.86 -34.23 8.28
C ASP A 207 -3.14 -33.39 8.12
N ARG A 208 -3.11 -32.06 7.99
CA ARG A 208 -4.34 -31.26 7.78
C ARG A 208 -4.31 -30.37 6.55
N CYS A 209 -5.33 -30.52 5.72
CA CYS A 209 -5.66 -29.66 4.60
C CYS A 209 -7.11 -29.20 4.69
N PHE A 210 -7.40 -27.99 4.21
CA PHE A 210 -8.75 -27.43 4.16
C PHE A 210 -9.17 -27.23 2.71
N ALA A 211 -10.45 -27.39 2.40
CA ALA A 211 -11.01 -27.03 1.10
C ALA A 211 -12.30 -26.25 1.27
N PHE A 212 -12.42 -25.17 0.49
CA PHE A 212 -13.58 -24.29 0.48
C PHE A 212 -14.18 -24.17 -0.92
N SER A 213 -15.48 -24.43 -1.02
CA SER A 213 -16.32 -24.11 -2.15
C SER A 213 -17.33 -23.01 -1.77
N ASP A 214 -18.17 -22.59 -2.72
CA ASP A 214 -19.22 -21.59 -2.46
C ASP A 214 -20.31 -22.10 -1.50
N LEU A 215 -20.44 -23.42 -1.32
CA LEU A 215 -21.53 -24.04 -0.56
C LEU A 215 -21.06 -24.83 0.66
N PHE A 216 -19.77 -25.15 0.77
CA PHE A 216 -19.24 -25.95 1.87
C PHE A 216 -17.76 -25.71 2.18
N SER A 217 -17.41 -26.03 3.42
CA SER A 217 -16.04 -26.11 3.93
C SER A 217 -15.79 -27.53 4.41
N THR A 218 -14.61 -28.07 4.14
CA THR A 218 -14.21 -29.41 4.59
C THR A 218 -12.73 -29.46 4.95
N SER A 219 -12.35 -30.42 5.79
CA SER A 219 -10.96 -30.76 6.09
C SER A 219 -10.67 -32.22 5.81
N PHE A 220 -9.42 -32.54 5.47
CA PHE A 220 -8.97 -33.89 5.16
C PHE A 220 -7.47 -34.05 5.39
N THR A 221 -6.99 -35.30 5.37
CA THR A 221 -5.57 -35.62 5.53
C THR A 221 -4.90 -35.88 4.16
N PRO A 222 -3.66 -35.43 3.92
CA PRO A 222 -2.93 -35.67 2.67
C PRO A 222 -2.77 -37.15 2.25
N PRO A 223 -2.61 -38.13 3.16
CA PRO A 223 -2.55 -39.55 2.79
C PRO A 223 -3.84 -40.11 2.17
N GLU A 224 -5.01 -39.54 2.49
CA GLU A 224 -6.31 -39.96 1.96
C GLU A 224 -6.45 -39.74 0.45
N LEU A 225 -5.59 -38.90 -0.15
CA LEU A 225 -5.65 -38.49 -1.56
C LEU A 225 -4.49 -39.05 -2.43
N GLY A 226 -3.77 -40.05 -1.92
CA GLY A 226 -2.81 -40.82 -2.72
C GLY A 226 -1.37 -40.28 -2.76
N GLY A 227 -1.02 -39.34 -1.88
CA GLY A 227 0.34 -38.82 -1.70
C GLY A 227 0.79 -37.87 -2.82
N GLY A 228 1.09 -36.62 -2.48
CA GLY A 228 1.51 -35.57 -3.43
C GLY A 228 0.99 -34.17 -3.12
N ILE A 229 0.15 -34.01 -2.10
CA ILE A 229 -0.28 -32.72 -1.54
C ILE A 229 0.61 -32.41 -0.36
N ASP A 230 1.16 -31.20 -0.31
CA ASP A 230 1.92 -30.73 0.84
C ASP A 230 0.97 -30.51 2.03
N ASP A 231 1.37 -30.95 3.23
CA ASP A 231 0.65 -30.63 4.47
C ASP A 231 0.46 -29.11 4.59
N ASN A 232 -0.58 -28.65 5.29
CA ASN A 232 -0.93 -27.22 5.45
C ASN A 232 -1.58 -26.56 4.23
N THR A 233 -2.06 -27.35 3.25
CA THR A 233 -2.66 -26.78 2.04
C THR A 233 -4.14 -26.43 2.24
N ILE A 234 -4.51 -25.22 1.81
CA ILE A 234 -5.86 -24.67 1.76
C ILE A 234 -6.29 -24.55 0.30
N PHE A 235 -7.30 -25.29 -0.11
CA PHE A 235 -7.86 -25.26 -1.44
C PHE A 235 -9.03 -24.26 -1.52
N LEU A 236 -8.98 -23.37 -2.51
CA LEU A 236 -9.97 -22.33 -2.74
C LEU A 236 -10.43 -22.37 -4.21
N LYS A 237 -11.75 -22.28 -4.42
CA LYS A 237 -12.33 -21.97 -5.74
C LYS A 237 -12.65 -20.47 -5.78
N LYS A 238 -12.25 -19.75 -6.85
CA LYS A 238 -12.42 -18.28 -6.97
C LYS A 238 -13.91 -17.91 -7.03
N PRO A 239 -14.45 -17.12 -6.09
CA PRO A 239 -15.72 -16.44 -6.28
C PRO A 239 -15.49 -15.14 -7.06
N GLU A 240 -16.32 -14.85 -8.06
CA GLU A 240 -16.37 -13.51 -8.67
C GLU A 240 -17.45 -12.67 -7.99
N PHE A 241 -17.07 -11.45 -7.61
CA PHE A 241 -17.94 -10.50 -6.95
C PHE A 241 -18.46 -9.48 -7.97
N THR A 242 -19.77 -9.41 -8.16
CA THR A 242 -20.41 -8.29 -8.87
C THR A 242 -21.05 -7.36 -7.85
N ILE A 243 -20.90 -6.05 -8.02
CA ILE A 243 -21.62 -5.07 -7.19
C ILE A 243 -22.78 -4.54 -8.03
N VAL A 244 -24.01 -4.74 -7.55
CA VAL A 244 -25.21 -4.09 -8.09
C VAL A 244 -25.93 -3.40 -6.92
N ASP A 245 -26.36 -2.16 -7.07
CA ASP A 245 -27.12 -1.41 -6.05
C ASP A 245 -26.53 -1.50 -4.62
N ASN A 246 -25.23 -1.21 -4.46
CA ASN A 246 -24.51 -1.26 -3.17
C ASN A 246 -24.54 -2.62 -2.44
N THR A 247 -24.90 -3.70 -3.14
CA THR A 247 -24.93 -5.07 -2.61
C THR A 247 -23.90 -5.92 -3.35
N ILE A 248 -23.07 -6.65 -2.62
CA ILE A 248 -22.09 -7.60 -3.20
C ILE A 248 -22.83 -8.89 -3.58
N PHE A 249 -22.88 -9.19 -4.87
CA PHE A 249 -23.32 -10.47 -5.44
C PHE A 249 -22.12 -11.38 -5.64
N ILE A 250 -22.28 -12.66 -5.34
CA ILE A 250 -21.37 -13.70 -5.82
C ILE A 250 -22.02 -14.21 -7.11
N THR A 251 -21.38 -13.99 -8.27
CA THR A 251 -21.87 -14.53 -9.55
C THR A 251 -20.98 -15.67 -9.99
N GLU A 252 -21.60 -16.81 -10.31
CA GLU A 252 -20.99 -17.81 -11.19
C GLU A 252 -21.00 -17.25 -12.62
N GLU A 253 -19.87 -16.77 -13.12
CA GLU A 253 -19.73 -16.62 -14.56
C GLU A 253 -19.62 -18.00 -15.22
N LYS A 254 -20.22 -18.12 -16.40
CA LYS A 254 -20.21 -19.28 -17.29
C LYS A 254 -18.91 -19.40 -18.08
N ASP A 255 -17.77 -19.05 -17.48
CA ASP A 255 -16.49 -19.09 -18.16
C ASP A 255 -15.79 -20.44 -17.93
N ASP A 256 -15.27 -21.02 -19.01
CA ASP A 256 -14.74 -22.40 -19.11
C ASP A 256 -13.47 -22.67 -18.28
N ASP A 257 -12.98 -21.72 -17.47
CA ASP A 257 -11.73 -21.83 -16.69
C ASP A 257 -12.01 -21.98 -15.18
N GLN A 258 -12.57 -23.11 -14.76
CA GLN A 258 -12.65 -23.47 -13.33
C GLN A 258 -11.24 -23.75 -12.78
N SER A 259 -10.58 -22.71 -12.28
CA SER A 259 -9.25 -22.82 -11.67
C SER A 259 -9.35 -23.09 -10.17
N LEU A 260 -8.70 -24.18 -9.72
CA LEU A 260 -8.55 -24.53 -8.32
C LEU A 260 -7.24 -23.93 -7.78
N TYR A 261 -7.35 -23.12 -6.72
CA TYR A 261 -6.21 -22.52 -6.04
C TYR A 261 -5.85 -23.37 -4.83
N SER A 262 -4.56 -23.51 -4.57
CA SER A 262 -4.01 -24.26 -3.45
C SER A 262 -2.99 -23.39 -2.75
N PHE A 263 -3.26 -23.02 -1.51
CA PHE A 263 -2.45 -22.11 -0.71
C PHE A 263 -1.85 -22.88 0.47
N ASN A 264 -0.53 -23.01 0.54
CA ASN A 264 0.12 -23.65 1.66
C ASN A 264 0.35 -22.64 2.79
N LEU A 265 -0.22 -22.87 3.96
CA LEU A 265 -0.14 -21.95 5.09
C LEU A 265 1.26 -21.90 5.74
N ALA A 266 2.05 -22.97 5.64
CA ALA A 266 3.34 -23.07 6.32
C ALA A 266 4.45 -22.31 5.58
N ASP A 267 4.43 -22.33 4.25
CA ASP A 267 5.41 -21.62 3.41
C ASP A 267 4.81 -20.47 2.59
N MET A 268 3.50 -20.22 2.74
CA MET A 268 2.74 -19.16 2.05
C MET A 268 2.75 -19.28 0.52
N SER A 269 2.96 -20.49 -0.02
CA SER A 269 2.98 -20.73 -1.46
C SER A 269 1.56 -20.87 -2.04
N LEU A 270 1.38 -20.41 -3.29
CA LEU A 270 0.13 -20.55 -4.03
C LEU A 270 0.38 -21.32 -5.34
N SER A 271 -0.35 -22.41 -5.54
CA SER A 271 -0.39 -23.14 -6.81
C SER A 271 -1.79 -23.15 -7.42
N VAL A 272 -1.85 -23.14 -8.76
CA VAL A 272 -3.09 -23.13 -9.52
C VAL A 272 -3.18 -24.37 -10.39
N SER A 273 -4.29 -25.09 -10.31
CA SER A 273 -4.62 -26.21 -11.19
C SER A 273 -5.81 -25.84 -12.06
N ARG A 274 -5.69 -25.96 -13.39
CA ARG A 274 -6.81 -25.75 -14.33
C ARG A 274 -7.60 -27.05 -14.48
N ILE A 275 -8.90 -27.02 -14.19
CA ILE A 275 -9.81 -28.14 -14.44
C ILE A 275 -10.17 -28.11 -15.94
N ARG A 276 -9.74 -29.10 -16.72
CA ARG A 276 -10.18 -29.23 -18.13
C ARG A 276 -11.61 -29.75 -18.17
N SER A 277 -12.55 -28.94 -18.67
CA SER A 277 -13.86 -29.46 -19.10
C SER A 277 -13.65 -30.36 -20.32
N GLY A 278 -13.60 -31.69 -20.14
CA GLY A 278 -13.40 -32.56 -21.31
C GLY A 278 -13.31 -34.07 -21.14
N THR A 279 -13.10 -34.63 -19.95
CA THR A 279 -13.06 -36.08 -19.79
C THR A 279 -13.75 -36.51 -18.51
N THR A 280 -15.04 -36.81 -18.62
CA THR A 280 -15.77 -37.65 -17.66
C THR A 280 -15.36 -39.11 -17.86
N PRO A 281 -14.82 -39.82 -16.87
CA PRO A 281 -14.94 -41.25 -16.80
C PRO A 281 -16.27 -41.56 -16.07
N TRP A 282 -17.18 -42.24 -16.78
CA TRP A 282 -18.52 -42.72 -16.41
C TRP A 282 -19.69 -41.95 -17.04
N THR A 283 -20.05 -42.40 -18.24
CA THR A 283 -21.36 -42.22 -18.89
C THR A 283 -22.15 -43.54 -18.84
N LEU A 284 -23.38 -43.49 -18.34
CA LEU A 284 -24.64 -44.16 -18.75
C LEU A 284 -25.58 -44.20 -17.53
N HIS A 285 -26.89 -43.95 -17.57
CA HIS A 285 -27.83 -43.60 -18.63
C HIS A 285 -29.08 -43.04 -17.91
N ASP A 286 -29.49 -41.82 -18.26
CA ASP A 286 -30.87 -41.43 -18.63
C ASP A 286 -31.22 -40.00 -18.20
N GLN A 287 -31.36 -39.17 -19.23
CA GLN A 287 -32.28 -38.05 -19.38
C GLN A 287 -32.43 -37.06 -18.20
N MET A 288 -31.90 -35.86 -18.41
CA MET A 288 -32.77 -34.69 -18.58
C MET A 288 -32.02 -33.52 -19.23
N THR A 289 -32.14 -33.44 -20.54
CA THR A 289 -32.13 -32.18 -21.29
C THR A 289 -33.25 -31.28 -20.78
N ILE A 290 -32.94 -30.04 -20.45
CA ILE A 290 -33.92 -28.95 -20.51
C ILE A 290 -33.39 -27.88 -21.47
N ARG A 291 -34.00 -27.88 -22.66
CA ARG A 291 -33.99 -26.79 -23.62
C ARG A 291 -34.95 -25.71 -23.13
N PHE A 292 -34.57 -24.44 -23.29
CA PHE A 292 -35.54 -23.33 -23.33
C PHE A 292 -35.26 -22.40 -24.52
N PRO A 293 -36.28 -21.66 -25.01
CA PRO A 293 -36.63 -21.60 -26.43
C PRO A 293 -35.96 -20.45 -27.21
N LYS A 294 -35.70 -20.71 -28.50
CA LYS A 294 -35.47 -19.67 -29.52
C LYS A 294 -36.78 -18.99 -29.91
N LYS A 295 -36.75 -17.66 -30.08
CA LYS A 295 -37.34 -16.87 -31.19
C LYS A 295 -36.66 -15.50 -31.15
N SER A 296 -35.76 -15.17 -32.09
CA SER A 296 -36.02 -14.60 -33.42
C SER A 296 -36.65 -13.20 -33.33
N LYS A 297 -36.15 -12.14 -33.96
CA LYS A 297 -35.49 -12.09 -35.28
C LYS A 297 -34.99 -10.67 -35.57
N ASP A 298 -34.01 -10.63 -36.48
CA ASP A 298 -33.72 -9.57 -37.46
C ASP A 298 -33.19 -8.21 -36.93
N ARG A 299 -32.16 -7.59 -37.52
CA ARG A 299 -31.64 -7.75 -38.88
C ARG A 299 -30.26 -7.09 -39.06
N SER A 300 -29.38 -7.85 -39.72
CA SER A 300 -28.49 -7.44 -40.84
C SER A 300 -27.35 -6.45 -40.55
N ASN A 301 -26.14 -6.58 -41.10
CA ASN A 301 -25.61 -7.48 -42.14
C ASN A 301 -24.09 -7.25 -42.24
N LYS A 302 -23.34 -8.34 -42.51
CA LYS A 302 -22.23 -8.44 -43.50
C LYS A 302 -20.96 -7.57 -43.27
N HIS A 303 -19.73 -8.03 -43.52
CA HIS A 303 -19.24 -9.16 -44.31
C HIS A 303 -17.74 -9.37 -44.05
N LYS A 304 -17.35 -10.65 -43.99
CA LYS A 304 -16.20 -11.31 -44.65
C LYS A 304 -14.75 -10.95 -44.27
N GLU A 305 -14.17 -11.96 -43.60
CA GLU A 305 -12.86 -12.56 -43.83
C GLU A 305 -12.42 -12.68 -45.31
N ARG A 306 -11.09 -12.65 -45.51
CA ARG A 306 -10.30 -13.52 -46.42
C ARG A 306 -8.85 -13.54 -45.91
N LEU A 307 -8.35 -14.66 -45.36
CA LEU A 307 -7.76 -15.85 -46.01
C LEU A 307 -6.30 -15.68 -46.43
N PHE A 308 -5.42 -16.48 -45.83
CA PHE A 308 -4.54 -17.38 -46.59
C PHE A 308 -4.28 -18.68 -45.80
N GLN A 309 -4.77 -19.79 -46.38
CA GLN A 309 -4.44 -21.18 -46.04
C GLN A 309 -3.17 -21.60 -46.78
N GLY A 310 -2.36 -22.45 -46.15
CA GLY A 310 -1.33 -23.27 -46.78
C GLY A 310 -1.13 -24.54 -45.96
N SER A 311 -1.43 -25.69 -46.56
CA SER A 311 -1.69 -27.01 -45.98
C SER A 311 -0.45 -27.91 -45.83
N LYS A 312 -0.46 -28.82 -44.83
CA LYS A 312 -0.41 -30.29 -45.03
C LYS A 312 -0.50 -31.06 -43.70
N GLU A 313 -1.41 -32.04 -43.68
CA GLU A 313 -1.67 -33.02 -42.62
C GLU A 313 -0.49 -34.00 -42.41
N TYR A 314 -0.32 -34.44 -41.16
CA TYR A 314 0.02 -35.83 -40.83
C TYR A 314 -0.87 -36.32 -39.67
N ILE A 315 -1.50 -37.47 -39.88
CA ILE A 315 -2.51 -38.10 -39.02
C ILE A 315 -1.84 -38.93 -37.90
N ILE A 316 -2.27 -38.63 -36.66
CA ILE A 316 -2.46 -39.46 -35.45
C ILE A 316 -1.36 -40.44 -35.01
N ASN A 317 -0.87 -40.25 -33.77
CA ASN A 317 -0.92 -41.34 -32.79
C ASN A 317 -1.14 -40.80 -31.37
N SER A 318 -2.28 -41.22 -30.81
CA SER A 318 -2.70 -41.08 -29.44
C SER A 318 -1.67 -41.65 -28.46
N HIS A 319 -0.99 -40.80 -27.70
CA HIS A 319 -0.35 -41.19 -26.44
C HIS A 319 -0.63 -40.09 -25.41
N SER A 320 -1.41 -40.44 -24.39
CA SER A 320 -1.43 -39.87 -23.03
C SER A 320 -0.66 -38.56 -22.83
N GLY A 321 -1.27 -37.42 -23.18
CA GLY A 321 -0.63 -36.10 -23.10
C GLY A 321 -1.05 -35.33 -21.86
N GLY A 322 -0.38 -35.57 -20.73
CA GLY A 322 -0.39 -34.63 -19.60
C GLY A 322 0.23 -33.30 -20.02
N SER A 323 -0.27 -32.17 -19.51
CA SER A 323 0.19 -30.85 -19.92
C SER A 323 1.70 -30.65 -19.65
N THR A 324 2.36 -30.04 -20.63
CA THR A 324 3.81 -30.03 -20.87
C THR A 324 4.51 -28.76 -20.37
N TRP A 325 3.87 -27.92 -19.53
CA TRP A 325 4.46 -26.67 -19.04
C TRP A 325 5.62 -26.90 -18.05
N PHE A 326 5.59 -27.98 -17.27
CA PHE A 326 6.69 -28.37 -16.37
C PHE A 326 7.88 -29.04 -17.09
N GLN A 327 7.77 -29.29 -18.40
CA GLN A 327 8.79 -29.93 -19.23
C GLN A 327 9.49 -28.97 -20.18
N LEU A 328 9.37 -27.66 -19.95
CA LEU A 328 10.16 -26.68 -20.70
C LEU A 328 11.65 -27.05 -20.63
N PRO A 329 12.36 -27.04 -21.77
CA PRO A 329 13.80 -27.18 -21.80
C PRO A 329 14.47 -26.18 -20.85
N LEU A 330 15.59 -26.58 -20.24
CA LEU A 330 16.29 -25.80 -19.21
C LEU A 330 16.64 -24.38 -19.70
N ASP A 331 17.03 -24.27 -20.95
CA ASP A 331 17.30 -23.05 -21.70
C ASP A 331 16.08 -22.12 -21.79
N ILE A 332 14.88 -22.66 -22.03
CA ILE A 332 13.64 -21.86 -22.04
C ILE A 332 13.26 -21.43 -20.62
N GLN A 333 13.48 -22.29 -19.60
CA GLN A 333 13.27 -21.92 -18.20
C GLN A 333 14.22 -20.80 -17.76
N MET A 334 15.48 -20.85 -18.21
CA MET A 334 16.48 -19.81 -17.98
C MET A 334 16.14 -18.51 -18.73
N LEU A 335 15.61 -18.60 -19.95
CA LEU A 335 15.11 -17.44 -20.70
C LEU A 335 13.94 -16.78 -19.99
N ILE A 336 12.92 -17.53 -19.55
CA ILE A 336 11.80 -16.99 -18.78
C ILE A 336 12.32 -16.26 -17.54
N PHE A 337 13.22 -16.91 -16.77
CA PHE A 337 13.89 -16.30 -15.62
C PHE A 337 14.56 -14.95 -15.95
N GLN A 338 15.25 -14.83 -17.09
CA GLN A 338 15.93 -13.60 -17.51
C GLN A 338 14.97 -12.43 -17.83
N TYR A 339 13.68 -12.70 -18.07
CA TYR A 339 12.67 -11.69 -18.42
C TYR A 339 11.68 -11.37 -17.28
N LEU A 340 11.81 -11.98 -16.09
CA LEU A 340 10.96 -11.69 -14.94
C LEU A 340 11.45 -10.44 -14.19
N THR A 341 10.93 -9.27 -14.52
CA THR A 341 11.36 -7.98 -13.94
C THR A 341 10.88 -7.68 -12.50
N PRO A 342 9.69 -8.10 -12.04
CA PRO A 342 9.29 -7.89 -10.64
C PRO A 342 9.87 -8.94 -9.68
N VAL A 343 10.34 -8.52 -8.49
CA VAL A 343 10.74 -9.41 -7.38
C VAL A 343 9.61 -10.37 -6.99
N PHE A 344 8.37 -9.90 -7.08
CA PHE A 344 7.18 -10.71 -6.86
C PHE A 344 7.04 -11.86 -7.86
N ASP A 345 7.22 -11.61 -9.16
CA ASP A 345 7.12 -12.62 -10.20
C ASP A 345 8.26 -13.65 -10.09
N TRP A 346 9.42 -13.20 -9.62
CA TRP A 346 10.54 -14.09 -9.32
C TRP A 346 10.32 -14.95 -8.08
N MET A 347 9.75 -14.39 -7.00
CA MET A 347 9.34 -15.16 -5.83
C MET A 347 8.29 -16.20 -6.23
N THR A 348 7.35 -15.81 -7.10
CA THR A 348 6.35 -16.69 -7.69
C THR A 348 6.99 -17.79 -8.55
N PHE A 349 7.98 -17.46 -9.38
CA PHE A 349 8.73 -18.43 -10.20
C PHE A 349 9.48 -19.46 -9.34
N ARG A 350 10.10 -19.02 -8.24
CA ARG A 350 10.74 -19.93 -7.26
C ARG A 350 9.73 -20.77 -6.49
N ALA A 351 8.52 -20.28 -6.31
CA ALA A 351 7.43 -20.99 -5.65
C ALA A 351 6.80 -22.09 -6.54
N VAL A 352 7.05 -22.10 -7.86
CA VAL A 352 6.45 -23.08 -8.80
C VAL A 352 6.83 -24.54 -8.48
N CYS A 353 8.12 -24.85 -8.31
CA CYS A 353 8.58 -26.19 -7.91
C CYS A 353 10.05 -26.21 -7.45
N LYS A 354 10.46 -27.31 -6.78
CA LYS A 354 11.85 -27.51 -6.31
C LYS A 354 12.90 -27.38 -7.42
N LYS A 355 12.59 -27.83 -8.65
CA LYS A 355 13.50 -27.71 -9.80
C LYS A 355 13.70 -26.25 -10.18
N TRP A 356 12.63 -25.48 -10.36
CA TRP A 356 12.70 -24.06 -10.73
C TRP A 356 13.33 -23.23 -9.61
N ARG A 357 13.04 -23.55 -8.35
CA ARG A 357 13.73 -22.98 -7.17
C ARG A 357 15.24 -23.19 -7.19
N SER A 358 15.71 -24.32 -7.70
CA SER A 358 17.15 -24.64 -7.82
C SER A 358 17.83 -24.00 -9.03
N LEU A 359 17.08 -23.50 -10.01
CA LEU A 359 17.62 -22.78 -11.17
C LEU A 359 17.98 -21.33 -10.84
N VAL A 360 17.64 -20.88 -9.63
CA VAL A 360 17.62 -19.48 -9.26
C VAL A 360 18.37 -19.30 -7.94
N TYR A 361 19.51 -18.60 -7.98
CA TYR A 361 20.36 -18.30 -6.81
C TYR A 361 19.64 -17.38 -5.80
N PRO A 362 20.08 -17.33 -4.51
CA PRO A 362 19.58 -16.37 -3.53
C PRO A 362 19.63 -14.93 -4.06
N ILE A 363 18.68 -14.06 -3.68
CA ILE A 363 18.62 -12.68 -4.14
C ILE A 363 19.92 -11.96 -3.72
N GLN A 364 20.77 -11.63 -4.68
CA GLN A 364 21.91 -10.73 -4.46
C GLN A 364 21.52 -9.35 -4.98
N TRP A 365 21.24 -8.42 -4.08
CA TRP A 365 20.96 -7.04 -4.44
C TRP A 365 22.29 -6.33 -4.74
N SER A 366 22.83 -6.50 -5.95
CA SER A 366 24.04 -5.80 -6.38
C SER A 366 23.67 -4.56 -7.20
N PRO A 367 24.04 -3.34 -6.76
CA PRO A 367 23.78 -2.11 -7.50
C PRO A 367 24.42 -2.06 -8.90
N ASN A 368 25.45 -2.89 -9.15
CA ASN A 368 26.33 -2.77 -10.32
C ASN A 368 26.21 -3.94 -11.32
N GLN A 369 25.26 -4.87 -11.15
CA GLN A 369 25.06 -5.98 -12.09
C GLN A 369 23.89 -5.73 -13.04
N ARG A 370 24.19 -5.33 -14.27
CA ARG A 370 23.26 -5.15 -15.41
C ARG A 370 22.54 -6.44 -15.87
N SER A 371 22.58 -7.52 -15.09
CA SER A 371 22.17 -8.87 -15.52
C SER A 371 21.26 -9.62 -14.53
N LEU A 372 20.83 -8.96 -13.46
CA LEU A 372 19.82 -9.51 -12.54
C LEU A 372 18.49 -8.77 -12.72
N PRO A 373 17.33 -9.43 -12.46
CA PRO A 373 16.03 -8.89 -12.85
C PRO A 373 15.46 -7.82 -11.91
N PHE A 374 16.14 -7.50 -10.80
CA PHE A 374 15.59 -6.62 -9.76
C PHE A 374 16.14 -5.21 -9.88
N GLU A 375 15.33 -4.35 -10.50
CA GLU A 375 15.74 -3.04 -10.99
C GLU A 375 15.50 -1.90 -9.98
N SER A 376 14.98 -2.18 -8.77
CA SER A 376 14.98 -1.26 -7.60
C SER A 376 14.81 -1.99 -6.25
N PRO A 377 15.41 -1.48 -5.15
CA PRO A 377 15.36 -2.10 -3.82
C PRO A 377 13.96 -2.07 -3.20
N TRP A 378 13.57 -3.18 -2.56
CA TRP A 378 12.37 -3.22 -1.72
C TRP A 378 12.66 -2.66 -0.33
N LEU A 379 11.75 -1.85 0.20
CA LEU A 379 11.92 -1.23 1.53
C LEU A 379 11.28 -2.10 2.59
N MET A 380 12.09 -2.57 3.53
CA MET A 380 11.63 -3.37 4.66
C MET A 380 11.43 -2.49 5.90
N PHE A 381 10.28 -2.63 6.56
CA PHE A 381 9.98 -1.89 7.80
C PHE A 381 9.14 -2.74 8.77
N PRO A 382 9.25 -2.52 10.09
CA PRO A 382 8.45 -3.25 11.07
C PRO A 382 6.96 -2.90 10.92
N HIS A 383 6.09 -3.92 10.96
CA HIS A 383 4.65 -3.74 10.85
C HIS A 383 4.06 -3.36 12.22
N GLY A 384 4.00 -2.06 12.51
CA GLY A 384 3.33 -1.52 13.69
C GLY A 384 3.79 -2.16 15.02
N GLU A 385 2.84 -2.48 15.90
CA GLU A 385 3.08 -3.09 17.21
C GLU A 385 3.21 -4.63 17.18
N THR A 386 2.88 -5.27 16.06
CA THR A 386 2.97 -6.73 15.89
C THR A 386 4.42 -7.15 15.66
N LYS A 387 5.03 -7.70 16.71
CA LYS A 387 6.41 -8.18 16.67
C LYS A 387 6.57 -9.33 15.66
N GLY A 388 7.69 -9.34 14.94
CA GLY A 388 8.03 -10.39 13.98
C GLY A 388 7.36 -10.26 12.61
N ILE A 389 6.53 -9.24 12.36
CA ILE A 389 5.96 -8.97 11.02
C ILE A 389 6.63 -7.73 10.42
N TYR A 390 7.06 -7.84 9.17
CA TYR A 390 7.70 -6.77 8.42
C TYR A 390 6.92 -6.48 7.14
N GLY A 391 6.65 -5.21 6.88
CA GLY A 391 6.19 -4.73 5.59
C GLY A 391 7.35 -4.68 4.60
N LEU A 392 7.10 -5.11 3.36
CA LEU A 392 7.98 -4.99 2.21
C LEU A 392 7.27 -4.09 1.19
N TYR A 393 7.82 -2.92 0.94
CA TYR A 393 7.31 -1.98 -0.06
C TYR A 393 8.11 -2.10 -1.35
N ASP A 394 7.39 -2.23 -2.47
CA ASP A 394 7.93 -2.07 -3.81
C ASP A 394 7.66 -0.63 -4.29
N PRO A 395 8.69 0.22 -4.39
CA PRO A 395 8.54 1.60 -4.87
C PRO A 395 8.15 1.71 -6.35
N ILE A 396 8.43 0.71 -7.18
CA ILE A 396 8.07 0.71 -8.62
C ILE A 396 6.63 0.27 -8.79
N GLY A 397 6.27 -0.88 -8.20
CA GLY A 397 4.92 -1.44 -8.30
C GLY A 397 3.89 -0.69 -7.46
N ASN A 398 4.34 0.14 -6.52
CA ASN A 398 3.54 0.73 -5.45
C ASN A 398 2.74 -0.34 -4.69
N LEU A 399 3.38 -1.48 -4.45
CA LEU A 399 2.78 -2.64 -3.80
C LEU A 399 3.36 -2.80 -2.40
N MET A 400 2.47 -3.13 -1.48
CA MET A 400 2.82 -3.45 -0.10
C MET A 400 2.59 -4.94 0.14
N HIS A 401 3.64 -5.63 0.56
CA HIS A 401 3.62 -7.01 0.98
C HIS A 401 3.98 -7.11 2.46
N SER A 402 3.63 -8.22 3.11
CA SER A 402 4.00 -8.51 4.49
C SER A 402 4.73 -9.84 4.57
N ILE A 403 5.80 -9.89 5.35
CA ILE A 403 6.55 -11.11 5.65
C ILE A 403 6.61 -11.31 7.17
N CYS A 404 6.41 -12.55 7.60
CA CYS A 404 6.58 -12.94 9.00
C CYS A 404 7.98 -13.53 9.21
N ILE A 405 8.77 -12.86 10.04
CA ILE A 405 10.14 -13.20 10.42
C ILE A 405 10.21 -13.24 11.95
N PRO A 406 9.70 -14.31 12.59
CA PRO A 406 9.71 -14.46 14.04
C PRO A 406 11.12 -14.46 14.64
N GLU A 407 12.15 -14.84 13.86
CA GLU A 407 13.56 -14.82 14.28
C GLU A 407 14.07 -13.42 14.61
N LEU A 408 13.43 -12.38 14.07
CA LEU A 408 13.75 -10.97 14.32
C LEU A 408 12.87 -10.35 15.43
N GLU A 409 12.01 -11.12 16.07
CA GLU A 409 11.23 -10.65 17.22
C GLU A 409 12.17 -10.17 18.35
N ASN A 410 11.90 -8.97 18.87
CA ASN A 410 12.73 -8.27 19.86
C ASN A 410 14.19 -8.02 19.43
N CYS A 411 14.49 -8.09 18.13
CA CYS A 411 15.80 -7.76 17.60
C CYS A 411 15.85 -6.32 17.08
N LYS A 412 17.05 -5.73 17.08
CA LYS A 412 17.31 -4.42 16.47
C LYS A 412 18.15 -4.60 15.21
N ILE A 413 17.61 -4.15 14.08
CA ILE A 413 18.33 -4.08 12.80
C ILE A 413 19.31 -2.91 12.89
N ARG A 414 20.59 -3.18 12.64
CA ARG A 414 21.69 -2.20 12.76
C ARG A 414 22.21 -1.71 11.42
N PHE A 415 22.22 -2.58 10.41
CA PHE A 415 22.70 -2.26 9.07
C PHE A 415 22.02 -3.17 8.04
N SER A 416 21.96 -2.73 6.79
CA SER A 416 21.52 -3.54 5.66
C SER A 416 22.44 -3.32 4.48
N HIS A 417 22.93 -4.42 3.89
CA HIS A 417 23.82 -4.42 2.73
C HIS A 417 23.48 -5.58 1.81
N GLN A 418 23.15 -5.28 0.55
CA GLN A 418 22.87 -6.26 -0.50
C GLN A 418 21.83 -7.34 -0.13
N GLY A 419 20.81 -6.99 0.66
CA GLY A 419 19.76 -7.90 1.14
C GLY A 419 20.07 -8.63 2.45
N CYS A 420 21.31 -8.56 2.93
CA CYS A 420 21.69 -9.10 4.23
C CYS A 420 21.54 -8.05 5.33
N LEU A 421 20.97 -8.45 6.46
CA LEU A 421 20.82 -7.62 7.65
C LEU A 421 21.93 -7.91 8.66
N LEU A 422 22.44 -6.86 9.31
CA LEU A 422 23.20 -6.98 10.55
C LEU A 422 22.25 -6.70 11.72
N VAL A 423 22.14 -7.66 12.63
CA VAL A 423 21.10 -7.68 13.66
C VAL A 423 21.72 -7.86 15.04
N THR A 424 21.25 -7.08 16.01
CA THR A 424 21.59 -7.26 17.43
C THR A 424 20.38 -7.73 18.22
N LYS A 425 20.57 -8.69 19.12
CA LYS A 425 19.55 -9.24 20.03
C LYS A 425 20.06 -9.22 21.47
N ASP A 426 19.19 -8.90 22.42
CA ASP A 426 19.48 -8.92 23.86
C ASP A 426 20.74 -8.14 24.25
N GLN A 427 21.02 -7.04 23.52
CA GLN A 427 22.14 -6.10 23.70
C GLN A 427 23.56 -6.63 23.46
N THR A 428 23.81 -7.94 23.45
CA THR A 428 25.16 -8.54 23.28
C THR A 428 25.29 -9.40 22.03
N SER A 429 24.27 -10.17 21.67
CA SER A 429 24.31 -11.07 20.51
C SER A 429 24.23 -10.27 19.22
N ILE A 430 25.14 -10.52 18.29
CA ILE A 430 25.13 -9.93 16.94
C ILE A 430 25.27 -11.00 15.88
N PHE A 431 24.53 -10.87 14.78
CA PHE A 431 24.53 -11.86 13.70
C PHE A 431 24.11 -11.23 12.37
N PHE A 432 24.54 -11.87 11.29
CA PHE A 432 23.97 -11.64 9.97
C PHE A 432 22.70 -12.47 9.78
N PHE A 433 21.71 -11.89 9.11
CA PHE A 433 20.44 -12.54 8.83
C PHE A 433 19.96 -12.18 7.42
N GLU A 434 19.60 -13.19 6.63
CA GLU A 434 18.99 -13.00 5.31
C GLU A 434 17.48 -13.27 5.40
N PRO A 435 16.61 -12.27 5.17
CA PRO A 435 15.16 -12.34 5.42
C PRO A 435 14.38 -13.44 4.68
N PHE A 436 14.79 -13.81 3.47
CA PHE A 436 14.02 -14.68 2.57
C PHE A 436 14.42 -16.15 2.66
N THR A 437 15.71 -16.40 2.88
CA THR A 437 16.31 -17.72 3.10
C THR A 437 16.30 -18.12 4.56
N LYS A 438 16.16 -17.14 5.46
CA LYS A 438 16.28 -17.30 6.92
C LYS A 438 17.65 -17.81 7.36
N GLU A 439 18.66 -17.65 6.51
CA GLU A 439 20.02 -18.01 6.84
C GLU A 439 20.55 -17.05 7.91
N LYS A 440 21.12 -17.63 8.97
CA LYS A 440 21.67 -16.91 10.11
C LYS A 440 23.15 -17.25 10.24
N VAL A 441 24.01 -16.24 10.23
CA VAL A 441 25.44 -16.38 10.52
C VAL A 441 25.74 -15.65 11.81
N GLN A 442 25.99 -16.40 12.88
CA GLN A 442 26.33 -15.85 14.19
C GLN A 442 27.72 -15.22 14.17
N LEU A 443 27.87 -14.05 14.79
CA LEU A 443 29.14 -13.35 14.98
C LEU A 443 29.56 -13.43 16.47
N PRO A 444 30.82 -13.12 16.80
CA PRO A 444 31.23 -12.99 18.20
C PRO A 444 30.36 -11.98 18.95
N ASP A 445 29.92 -12.35 20.14
CA ASP A 445 29.10 -11.49 20.99
C ASP A 445 29.90 -10.27 21.47
N LEU A 446 29.17 -9.17 21.69
CA LEU A 446 29.68 -7.93 22.26
C LEU A 446 29.68 -8.01 23.79
N VAL A 447 30.64 -7.36 24.47
CA VAL A 447 30.71 -7.40 25.94
C VAL A 447 29.57 -6.55 26.54
N GLU A 448 28.98 -6.97 27.68
CA GLU A 448 27.77 -6.36 28.27
C GLU A 448 27.84 -4.83 28.53
N HIS A 449 29.04 -4.25 28.64
CA HIS A 449 29.25 -2.81 28.85
C HIS A 449 29.44 -1.99 27.56
N GLU A 450 29.37 -2.64 26.40
CA GLU A 450 29.72 -2.09 25.07
C GLU A 450 28.48 -1.88 24.17
N CYS A 451 27.27 -2.11 24.69
CA CYS A 451 26.03 -2.29 23.92
C CYS A 451 25.39 -1.03 23.30
N TRP A 452 26.03 0.15 23.42
CA TRP A 452 25.55 1.42 22.89
C TRP A 452 26.35 1.88 21.67
N PHE A 453 25.95 1.39 20.51
CA PHE A 453 26.49 1.81 19.21
C PHE A 453 25.64 2.91 18.60
N ASP A 454 26.31 3.94 18.08
CA ASP A 454 25.68 4.99 17.29
C ASP A 454 25.48 4.52 15.85
N ALA A 455 26.47 3.82 15.28
CA ALA A 455 26.47 3.41 13.89
C ALA A 455 27.28 2.12 13.65
N PHE A 456 26.91 1.40 12.60
CA PHE A 456 27.60 0.23 12.04
C PHE A 456 27.71 0.37 10.52
N CYS A 457 28.75 -0.19 9.93
CA CYS A 457 28.84 -0.40 8.49
C CYS A 457 29.53 -1.72 8.18
N VAL A 458 29.12 -2.33 7.08
CA VAL A 458 29.68 -3.58 6.57
C VAL A 458 30.21 -3.32 5.16
N SER A 459 31.47 -3.69 4.90
CA SER A 459 32.13 -3.44 3.61
C SER A 459 31.77 -4.43 2.50
N GLY A 460 31.09 -5.54 2.83
CA GLY A 460 30.75 -6.59 1.88
C GLY A 460 29.74 -7.59 2.44
N THR A 461 29.44 -8.66 1.68
CA THR A 461 28.48 -9.69 2.12
C THR A 461 29.13 -10.70 3.09
N PRO A 462 28.35 -11.39 3.95
CA PRO A 462 28.87 -12.43 4.83
C PRO A 462 29.51 -13.61 4.08
N THR A 463 29.11 -13.80 2.82
CA THR A 463 29.66 -14.80 1.90
C THR A 463 30.97 -14.39 1.26
N SER A 464 31.36 -13.10 1.33
CA SER A 464 32.66 -12.64 0.85
C SER A 464 33.79 -13.12 1.76
N THR A 465 34.98 -13.28 1.20
CA THR A 465 36.16 -13.70 1.98
C THR A 465 36.84 -12.55 2.73
N ASP A 466 36.43 -11.31 2.49
CA ASP A 466 37.13 -10.07 2.89
C ASP A 466 36.22 -9.00 3.49
N TRP A 467 34.99 -9.35 3.88
CA TRP A 467 34.09 -8.40 4.53
C TRP A 467 34.70 -7.87 5.83
N GLN A 468 34.36 -6.65 6.22
CA GLN A 468 34.73 -6.07 7.50
C GLN A 468 33.54 -5.34 8.09
N ILE A 469 33.39 -5.40 9.41
CA ILE A 469 32.38 -4.64 10.15
C ILE A 469 33.10 -3.58 10.96
N LEU A 470 32.67 -2.33 10.83
CA LEU A 470 33.08 -1.24 11.69
C LEU A 470 31.87 -0.73 12.47
N GLY A 471 31.98 -0.67 13.79
CA GLY A 471 31.02 -0.07 14.70
C GLY A 471 31.63 1.12 15.43
N ILE A 472 30.84 2.15 15.72
CA ILE A 472 31.29 3.34 16.46
C ILE A 472 30.40 3.63 17.66
N ASN A 473 31.03 3.92 18.78
CA ASN A 473 30.42 4.44 20.00
C ASN A 473 31.07 5.79 20.32
N THR A 474 30.40 6.88 19.96
CA THR A 474 30.84 8.26 20.17
C THR A 474 30.75 8.70 21.62
N ALA A 475 29.83 8.12 22.41
CA ALA A 475 29.70 8.43 23.83
C ALA A 475 30.91 7.95 24.66
N GLN A 476 31.46 6.79 24.30
CA GLN A 476 32.66 6.22 24.94
C GLN A 476 33.94 6.47 24.12
N LEU A 477 33.83 7.05 22.91
CA LEU A 477 34.93 7.25 21.97
C LEU A 477 35.66 5.93 21.63
N ILE A 478 34.93 4.89 21.25
CA ILE A 478 35.48 3.57 20.90
C ILE A 478 35.03 3.13 19.50
N LEU A 479 35.98 2.66 18.70
CA LEU A 479 35.75 1.92 17.45
C LEU A 479 35.80 0.43 17.71
N TYR A 480 34.89 -0.29 17.06
CA TYR A 480 34.79 -1.74 17.08
C TYR A 480 35.01 -2.24 15.67
N HIS A 481 35.88 -3.24 15.52
CA HIS A 481 36.25 -3.76 14.22
C HIS A 481 36.26 -5.28 14.24
N LEU A 482 35.64 -5.88 13.22
CA LEU A 482 35.58 -7.33 13.05
C LEU A 482 35.88 -7.71 11.60
N ARG A 483 36.68 -8.77 11.45
CA ARG A 483 37.03 -9.44 10.20
C ARG A 483 36.66 -10.93 10.25
N PRO A 484 36.50 -11.58 9.09
CA PRO A 484 36.25 -13.01 8.99
C PRO A 484 37.26 -13.83 9.80
N GLY A 485 36.76 -14.78 10.59
CA GLY A 485 37.58 -15.70 11.37
C GLY A 485 38.12 -15.16 12.69
N GLN A 486 37.84 -13.91 13.07
CA GLN A 486 38.15 -13.43 14.42
C GLN A 486 37.11 -13.95 15.44
N GLU A 487 37.59 -14.39 16.59
CA GLU A 487 36.74 -14.87 17.70
C GLU A 487 36.28 -13.75 18.64
N GLN A 488 36.87 -12.55 18.53
CA GLN A 488 36.58 -11.38 19.36
C GLN A 488 36.67 -10.09 18.54
N TRP A 489 35.97 -9.07 19.00
CA TRP A 489 36.01 -7.72 18.42
C TRP A 489 37.31 -7.01 18.80
N SER A 490 37.93 -6.36 17.82
CA SER A 490 39.03 -5.42 18.09
C SER A 490 38.46 -4.06 18.47
N THR A 491 38.87 -3.52 19.62
CA THR A 491 38.40 -2.22 20.13
C THR A 491 39.52 -1.18 20.15
N TYR A 492 39.27 0.01 19.64
CA TYR A 492 40.26 1.09 19.57
C TYR A 492 39.70 2.41 20.11
N PRO A 493 40.43 3.15 20.95
CA PRO A 493 40.01 4.47 21.40
C PRO A 493 40.09 5.50 20.26
N ILE A 494 39.09 6.37 20.17
CA ILE A 494 39.01 7.45 19.19
C ILE A 494 39.47 8.75 19.84
N ASN A 495 40.61 9.28 19.42
CA ASN A 495 41.11 10.57 19.90
C ASN A 495 40.71 11.71 18.94
N CYS A 496 39.40 11.97 18.81
CA CYS A 496 38.90 12.96 17.86
C CYS A 496 37.93 13.95 18.53
N THR A 497 38.42 15.14 18.86
CA THR A 497 37.61 16.25 19.42
C THR A 497 36.67 16.89 18.39
N GLU A 498 36.75 16.46 17.13
CA GLU A 498 36.00 17.03 15.99
C GLU A 498 34.59 16.43 15.81
N ILE A 499 34.29 15.28 16.42
CA ILE A 499 32.94 14.69 16.48
C ILE A 499 32.24 15.17 17.75
N LEU A 500 31.79 16.42 17.75
CA LEU A 500 31.09 16.93 18.93
C LEU A 500 29.70 16.28 19.11
N ARG A 501 29.03 15.84 18.02
CA ARG A 501 27.73 15.14 18.05
C ARG A 501 27.47 14.25 16.81
N PRO A 502 26.93 13.03 16.98
CA PRO A 502 26.55 12.15 15.86
C PRO A 502 25.38 12.71 15.05
N SER A 503 25.45 12.57 13.72
CA SER A 503 24.33 12.86 12.81
C SER A 503 23.25 11.77 12.89
N PHE A 504 22.17 11.89 12.10
CA PHE A 504 21.13 10.86 12.04
C PHE A 504 21.54 9.68 11.12
N SER A 505 22.66 9.80 10.42
CA SER A 505 23.17 8.81 9.47
C SER A 505 23.88 7.64 10.14
N ASN A 506 23.83 6.49 9.46
CA ASN A 506 24.77 5.41 9.72
C ASN A 506 26.15 5.69 9.09
N LEU A 507 27.15 4.84 9.38
CA LEU A 507 28.42 4.77 8.67
C LEU A 507 28.18 4.31 7.22
N VAL A 508 28.95 4.86 6.26
CA VAL A 508 28.97 4.39 4.86
C VAL A 508 30.36 3.89 4.48
N PHE A 509 30.46 3.03 3.47
CA PHE A 509 31.73 2.55 2.94
C PHE A 509 31.87 3.01 1.49
N ASP A 510 32.95 3.73 1.20
CA ASP A 510 33.19 4.31 -0.14
C ASP A 510 33.95 3.38 -1.10
N GLY A 511 34.34 2.20 -0.62
CA GLY A 511 35.21 1.25 -1.32
C GLY A 511 36.61 1.12 -0.72
N GLU A 512 37.06 2.16 0.00
CA GLU A 512 38.39 2.20 0.64
C GLU A 512 38.34 2.60 2.13
N ASN A 513 37.35 3.41 2.51
CA ASN A 513 37.21 4.05 3.80
C ASN A 513 35.78 3.90 4.36
N PHE A 514 35.70 3.78 5.68
CA PHE A 514 34.45 3.89 6.43
C PHE A 514 34.25 5.34 6.84
N CYS A 515 33.17 5.95 6.36
CA CYS A 515 32.90 7.38 6.49
C CYS A 515 31.74 7.63 7.46
N TYR A 516 31.94 8.54 8.42
CA TYR A 516 30.96 8.92 9.42
C TYR A 516 30.69 10.42 9.44
N LEU A 517 29.43 10.83 9.31
CA LEU A 517 29.03 12.24 9.30
C LEU A 517 28.70 12.74 10.71
N GLY A 518 29.36 13.82 11.14
CA GLY A 518 28.99 14.59 12.33
C GLY A 518 27.96 15.68 12.02
N ARG A 519 27.18 16.13 13.02
CA ARG A 519 26.17 17.20 12.84
C ARG A 519 26.73 18.54 12.36
N ASN A 520 28.02 18.76 12.56
CA ASN A 520 28.74 19.95 12.13
C ASN A 520 29.13 19.91 10.63
N GLY A 521 28.70 18.87 9.89
CA GLY A 521 29.03 18.71 8.47
C GLY A 521 30.39 18.08 8.19
N LYS A 522 31.20 17.80 9.22
CA LYS A 522 32.49 17.11 9.06
C LYS A 522 32.26 15.62 8.90
N VAL A 523 32.99 15.01 7.97
CA VAL A 523 32.98 13.56 7.74
C VAL A 523 34.33 13.01 8.15
N ILE A 524 34.33 11.96 8.97
CA ILE A 524 35.56 11.25 9.34
C ILE A 524 35.62 9.95 8.58
N CYS A 525 36.74 9.74 7.92
CA CYS A 525 37.00 8.58 7.07
C CYS A 525 38.08 7.73 7.72
N PHE A 526 37.73 6.50 8.11
CA PHE A 526 38.65 5.50 8.65
C PHE A 526 39.10 4.56 7.54
N LYS A 527 40.41 4.43 7.29
CA LYS A 527 40.91 3.53 6.23
C LYS A 527 40.67 2.07 6.61
N GLN A 528 40.16 1.28 5.67
CA GLN A 528 39.84 -0.14 5.87
C GLN A 528 41.02 -0.98 6.41
N ASN A 529 42.25 -0.68 5.98
CA ASN A 529 43.43 -1.47 6.33
C ASN A 529 43.91 -1.23 7.78
N ASN A 530 43.75 -0.01 8.30
CA ASN A 530 44.13 0.37 9.67
C ASN A 530 43.21 1.48 10.24
N PRO A 531 42.00 1.14 10.69
CA PRO A 531 41.02 2.12 11.13
C PRO A 531 41.44 2.91 12.38
N GLN A 532 42.33 2.35 13.21
CA GLN A 532 42.76 2.95 14.47
C GLN A 532 43.61 4.22 14.28
N ASP A 533 44.67 4.11 13.49
CA ASP A 533 45.69 5.17 13.37
C ASP A 533 45.64 5.90 12.02
N ASN A 534 44.82 5.43 11.08
CA ASN A 534 44.76 5.97 9.72
C ASN A 534 43.36 6.46 9.41
N TRP A 535 43.07 7.67 9.87
CA TRP A 535 41.83 8.39 9.59
C TRP A 535 42.13 9.82 9.19
N PHE A 536 41.18 10.43 8.49
CA PHE A 536 41.24 11.82 8.06
C PHE A 536 39.84 12.45 8.11
N VAL A 537 39.80 13.78 8.06
CA VAL A 537 38.55 14.55 8.10
C VAL A 537 38.33 15.22 6.76
N LEU A 538 37.10 15.13 6.27
CA LEU A 538 36.59 15.82 5.10
C LEU A 538 35.46 16.77 5.49
N GLY A 539 35.16 17.70 4.59
CA GLY A 539 34.10 18.69 4.74
C GLY A 539 34.45 19.84 5.69
N SER A 540 33.70 20.92 5.56
CA SER A 540 33.84 22.12 6.40
C SER A 540 32.62 22.32 7.29
N SER A 541 32.85 22.97 8.42
CA SER A 541 31.77 23.50 9.27
C SER A 541 31.21 24.77 8.61
N SER A 542 30.09 24.67 7.90
CA SER A 542 29.38 25.85 7.39
C SER A 542 28.44 26.43 8.47
N SER A 543 28.23 27.74 8.47
CA SER A 543 27.23 28.41 9.31
C SER A 543 25.79 28.18 8.84
N SER A 544 25.60 27.60 7.65
CA SER A 544 24.29 27.26 7.08
C SER A 544 23.74 25.90 7.54
N PHE A 545 24.46 25.12 8.35
CA PHE A 545 23.96 23.85 8.89
C PHE A 545 22.98 24.10 10.04
N PRO A 546 21.70 23.72 9.91
CA PRO A 546 20.75 23.83 11.02
C PRO A 546 21.11 22.81 12.12
N ASN A 547 21.22 23.29 13.36
CA ASN A 547 21.53 22.45 14.53
C ASN A 547 20.46 21.37 14.84
N ASP A 548 19.25 21.54 14.31
CA ASP A 548 18.07 20.74 14.63
C ASP A 548 17.52 19.89 13.46
N GLY A 549 18.21 19.79 12.31
CA GLY A 549 17.79 18.98 11.14
C GLY A 549 18.26 17.52 11.16
N ARG A 550 17.61 16.62 10.40
CA ARG A 550 18.09 15.24 10.14
C ARG A 550 19.08 15.26 8.98
N GLN A 551 20.26 14.69 9.18
CA GLN A 551 21.33 14.63 8.18
C GLN A 551 21.68 13.18 7.90
N PHE A 552 21.68 12.81 6.61
CA PHE A 552 22.09 11.51 6.11
C PHE A 552 23.37 11.65 5.29
N LEU A 553 24.23 10.64 5.33
CA LEU A 553 25.40 10.50 4.47
C LEU A 553 25.16 9.32 3.55
N ALA A 554 25.31 9.52 2.24
CA ALA A 554 25.25 8.49 1.23
C ALA A 554 26.57 8.44 0.46
N CYS A 555 26.93 7.26 -0.05
CA CYS A 555 28.06 7.09 -0.94
C CYS A 555 27.63 6.35 -2.21
N TYR A 556 28.14 6.80 -3.35
CA TYR A 556 27.97 6.14 -4.63
C TYR A 556 29.23 6.32 -5.47
N GLU A 557 29.83 5.22 -5.93
CA GLU A 557 31.06 5.23 -6.76
C GLU A 557 32.20 6.09 -6.18
N GLY A 558 32.35 6.09 -4.85
CA GLY A 558 33.38 6.88 -4.15
C GLY A 558 33.01 8.35 -3.92
N GLU A 559 31.89 8.82 -4.46
CA GLU A 559 31.38 10.17 -4.22
C GLU A 559 30.52 10.22 -2.96
N LEU A 560 30.81 11.17 -2.06
CA LEU A 560 30.03 11.40 -0.85
C LEU A 560 28.96 12.46 -1.07
N MET A 561 27.74 12.13 -0.68
CA MET A 561 26.58 13.03 -0.71
C MET A 561 25.98 13.13 0.68
N SER A 562 25.52 14.31 1.05
CA SER A 562 24.79 14.54 2.30
C SER A 562 23.40 15.06 2.00
N VAL A 563 22.39 14.48 2.65
CA VAL A 563 20.98 14.87 2.50
C VAL A 563 20.46 15.44 3.80
N TRP A 564 19.96 16.68 3.76
CA TRP A 564 19.51 17.42 4.93
C TRP A 564 18.01 17.65 4.87
N ILE A 565 17.36 17.44 6.02
CA ILE A 565 15.92 17.59 6.19
C ILE A 565 15.68 18.49 7.39
N ASP A 566 15.07 19.65 7.15
CA ASP A 566 14.70 20.59 8.21
C ASP A 566 13.49 20.08 8.99
N ASN A 567 13.54 20.18 10.33
CA ASN A 567 12.47 19.76 11.22
C ASN A 567 11.49 20.90 11.58
N GLN A 568 11.76 22.16 11.18
CA GLN A 568 11.03 23.34 11.69
C GLN A 568 10.06 24.05 10.73
N GLY A 569 9.74 23.49 9.55
CA GLY A 569 8.57 23.97 8.79
C GLY A 569 8.75 24.26 7.30
N ARG A 570 9.78 23.73 6.65
CA ARG A 570 9.76 23.52 5.20
C ARG A 570 9.99 22.03 4.94
N ASP A 571 9.09 21.40 4.20
CA ASP A 571 9.33 20.11 3.56
C ASP A 571 10.37 20.30 2.41
N SER A 572 11.54 20.86 2.73
CA SER A 572 12.66 21.06 1.83
C SER A 572 13.75 20.05 2.18
N ILE A 573 14.03 19.17 1.22
CA ILE A 573 15.21 18.31 1.25
C ILE A 573 16.29 19.02 0.45
N ASP A 574 17.40 19.32 1.11
CA ASP A 574 18.59 19.83 0.44
C ASP A 574 19.60 18.68 0.28
N VAL A 575 20.13 18.52 -0.93
CA VAL A 575 21.16 17.53 -1.23
C VAL A 575 22.46 18.25 -1.53
N PHE A 576 23.54 17.80 -0.91
CA PHE A 576 24.87 18.34 -1.09
C PHE A 576 25.83 17.25 -1.56
N LYS A 577 26.69 17.59 -2.52
CA LYS A 577 27.81 16.75 -2.93
C LYS A 577 29.11 17.33 -2.36
N LEU A 578 29.98 16.48 -1.84
CA LEU A 578 31.30 16.91 -1.40
C LEU A 578 32.13 17.29 -2.63
N ASN A 579 32.78 18.46 -2.59
CA ASN A 579 33.62 18.91 -3.69
C ASN A 579 34.85 18.00 -3.89
N SER A 580 35.48 18.11 -5.06
CA SER A 580 36.67 17.31 -5.40
C SER A 580 37.89 17.58 -4.51
N GLN A 581 37.91 18.72 -3.82
CA GLN A 581 38.97 19.10 -2.88
C GLN A 581 38.76 18.49 -1.48
N GLY A 582 37.54 17.97 -1.20
CA GLY A 582 37.19 17.34 0.06
C GLY A 582 36.97 18.32 1.22
N ASP A 583 36.90 19.62 0.97
CA ASP A 583 36.84 20.67 1.99
C ASP A 583 35.50 21.43 2.03
N GLY A 584 34.61 21.19 1.08
CA GLY A 584 33.35 21.94 0.96
C GLY A 584 32.17 21.11 0.45
N TRP A 585 30.98 21.44 0.94
CA TRP A 585 29.71 20.89 0.47
C TRP A 585 29.08 21.81 -0.57
N VAL A 586 28.74 21.27 -1.74
CA VAL A 586 28.10 22.00 -2.84
C VAL A 586 26.67 21.49 -2.99
N GLN A 587 25.68 22.39 -2.89
CA GLN A 587 24.28 22.02 -3.09
C GLN A 587 24.07 21.58 -4.54
N ILE A 588 23.37 20.46 -4.72
CA ILE A 588 23.01 19.92 -6.03
C ILE A 588 21.49 19.91 -6.17
N ASN A 589 21.02 20.26 -7.37
CA ASN A 589 19.59 20.33 -7.70
C ASN A 589 19.12 19.11 -8.53
N SER A 590 20.03 18.18 -8.81
CA SER A 590 19.82 16.97 -9.60
C SER A 590 20.69 15.85 -9.04
N LEU A 591 20.22 14.60 -9.14
CA LEU A 591 20.99 13.40 -8.82
C LEU A 591 21.51 12.69 -10.08
N ASP A 592 21.42 13.33 -11.25
CA ASP A 592 21.82 12.78 -12.56
C ASP A 592 21.13 11.45 -12.86
N ASP A 593 19.79 11.46 -12.79
CA ASP A 593 18.95 10.27 -12.99
C ASP A 593 19.22 9.16 -11.94
N LYS A 594 19.59 9.52 -10.71
CA LYS A 594 19.73 8.56 -9.58
C LYS A 594 18.63 8.75 -8.54
N ASN A 595 18.46 7.72 -7.72
CA ASN A 595 17.54 7.67 -6.59
C ASN A 595 18.31 7.41 -5.30
N LEU A 596 17.99 8.20 -4.27
CA LEU A 596 18.54 8.04 -2.94
C LEU A 596 17.49 7.43 -2.01
N TYR A 597 17.81 6.29 -1.41
CA TYR A 597 17.02 5.64 -0.38
C TYR A 597 17.66 5.89 0.97
N LEU A 598 16.92 6.50 1.88
CA LEU A 598 17.43 6.95 3.16
C LEU A 598 16.70 6.28 4.33
N SER A 599 17.48 5.68 5.23
CA SER A 599 17.03 5.17 6.52
C SER A 599 18.12 5.39 7.56
N GLN A 600 17.76 5.30 8.86
CA GLN A 600 18.77 5.34 9.93
C GLN A 600 19.73 4.13 9.87
N THR A 601 19.28 3.00 9.31
CA THR A 601 20.06 1.77 9.25
C THR A 601 20.98 1.67 8.04
N THR A 602 20.59 2.26 6.91
CA THR A 602 21.37 2.21 5.67
C THR A 602 20.94 3.33 4.72
N THR A 603 21.88 3.77 3.88
CA THR A 603 21.62 4.66 2.75
C THR A 603 22.05 3.97 1.48
N LEU A 604 21.22 4.02 0.45
CA LEU A 604 21.46 3.34 -0.82
C LEU A 604 21.19 4.29 -1.97
N THR A 605 22.15 4.41 -2.88
CA THR A 605 22.01 5.14 -4.13
C THR A 605 21.90 4.14 -5.28
N VAL A 606 20.92 4.31 -6.16
CA VAL A 606 20.75 3.48 -7.36
C VAL A 606 20.45 4.34 -8.58
N GLU A 607 20.81 3.87 -9.77
CA GLU A 607 20.38 4.50 -11.02
C GLU A 607 18.86 4.38 -11.21
N ALA A 608 18.22 5.45 -11.67
CA ALA A 608 16.78 5.55 -11.81
C ALA A 608 16.34 5.09 -13.21
N MET A 609 15.78 3.88 -13.26
CA MET A 609 15.35 3.24 -14.51
C MET A 609 14.11 3.89 -15.15
N TYR A 610 13.16 4.40 -14.36
CA TYR A 610 11.92 5.00 -14.88
C TYR A 610 11.91 6.53 -14.75
N PRO A 611 11.48 7.27 -15.80
CA PRO A 611 11.42 8.75 -15.78
C PRO A 611 10.66 9.34 -14.59
N ARG A 612 9.63 8.63 -14.09
CA ARG A 612 8.77 9.10 -12.99
C ARG A 612 9.42 9.08 -11.62
N VAL A 613 10.48 8.31 -11.43
CA VAL A 613 11.17 8.17 -10.13
C VAL A 613 12.55 8.78 -10.13
N ARG A 614 13.02 9.39 -11.22
CA ARG A 614 14.37 9.99 -11.30
C ARG A 614 14.51 11.20 -10.37
N ASN A 615 15.72 11.43 -9.87
CA ASN A 615 16.03 12.54 -8.97
C ASN A 615 15.15 12.56 -7.71
N THR A 616 14.82 11.37 -7.19
CA THR A 616 14.01 11.24 -5.98
C THR A 616 14.85 10.89 -4.76
N VAL A 617 14.47 11.47 -3.63
CA VAL A 617 14.91 11.05 -2.31
C VAL A 617 13.74 10.32 -1.65
N GLN A 618 13.94 9.02 -1.42
CA GLN A 618 12.98 8.13 -0.82
C GLN A 618 13.29 7.94 0.67
N LEU A 619 12.40 8.42 1.51
CA LEU A 619 12.54 8.33 2.96
C LEU A 619 11.73 7.16 3.49
N CYS A 620 12.42 6.22 4.14
CA CYS A 620 11.78 5.21 4.97
C CYS A 620 11.26 5.88 6.25
N MET A 621 10.04 6.44 6.21
CA MET A 621 9.41 7.17 7.33
C MET A 621 8.94 6.29 8.50
N PHE A 622 9.68 5.24 8.87
CA PHE A 622 9.35 4.37 9.99
C PHE A 622 10.43 4.27 11.08
N SER A 623 11.47 5.11 11.04
CA SER A 623 12.53 5.16 12.08
C SER A 623 12.25 6.12 13.24
N GLU A 624 10.99 6.24 13.70
CA GLU A 624 10.70 6.78 15.05
C GLU A 624 10.65 5.69 16.12
N ILE A 625 11.14 4.48 15.81
CA ILE A 625 11.19 3.38 16.76
C ILE A 625 12.65 3.09 17.11
N HIS A 626 13.09 3.72 18.21
CA HIS A 626 14.29 3.46 19.04
C HIS A 626 15.36 4.56 19.06
N GLY A 627 15.11 5.58 19.88
CA GLY A 627 16.14 6.56 20.23
C GLY A 627 15.79 7.55 21.34
N LYS A 628 14.84 7.27 22.23
CA LYS A 628 14.80 7.83 23.59
C LYS A 628 14.22 6.79 24.54
N ASP A 629 15.10 6.04 25.20
CA ASP A 629 14.76 5.47 26.50
C ASP A 629 14.45 6.61 27.46
N LYS A 630 13.17 6.96 27.57
CA LYS A 630 12.48 7.36 28.81
C LYS A 630 10.98 7.21 28.58
N ASN A 631 10.51 5.98 28.64
CA ASN A 631 9.50 5.55 29.61
C ASN A 631 9.00 4.17 29.16
N CYS A 632 9.12 3.21 30.07
CA CYS A 632 8.24 2.06 30.15
C CYS A 632 6.83 2.48 29.73
N ALA A 633 6.11 1.69 28.93
CA ALA A 633 4.68 1.90 28.67
C ALA A 633 3.95 2.00 30.03
N GLN A 634 3.84 3.23 30.54
CA GLN A 634 3.06 3.52 31.70
C GLN A 634 1.66 3.64 31.17
N THR A 635 0.82 2.67 31.51
CA THR A 635 -0.63 2.87 31.57
C THR A 635 -0.87 4.25 32.19
N CYS A 636 -1.59 5.14 31.50
CA CYS A 636 -1.90 6.46 32.04
C CYS A 636 -2.61 6.28 33.40
N ARG A 637 -2.05 6.89 34.45
CA ARG A 637 -2.60 6.90 35.80
C ARG A 637 -3.02 8.31 36.18
N PRO A 638 -3.99 8.47 37.08
CA PRO A 638 -4.30 9.77 37.68
C PRO A 638 -3.04 10.48 38.18
N SER A 639 -2.90 11.76 37.83
CA SER A 639 -1.83 12.62 38.36
C SER A 639 -2.16 13.15 39.75
N GLY A 640 -3.44 13.23 40.11
CA GLY A 640 -3.89 13.72 41.41
C GLY A 640 -5.41 13.69 41.58
N ARG A 641 -5.87 14.43 42.59
CA ARG A 641 -7.29 14.72 42.81
C ARG A 641 -7.46 16.14 43.33
N ILE A 642 -8.56 16.76 42.98
CA ILE A 642 -8.98 18.07 43.51
C ILE A 642 -10.31 17.93 44.24
N GLU A 643 -10.49 18.69 45.32
CA GLU A 643 -11.75 18.78 46.04
C GLU A 643 -12.59 19.89 45.42
N GLY A 644 -13.79 19.54 44.95
CA GLY A 644 -14.70 20.51 44.35
C GLY A 644 -15.24 21.48 45.39
N GLN A 645 -15.51 22.71 44.94
CA GLN A 645 -16.22 23.74 45.69
C GLN A 645 -17.51 24.10 44.92
N ASN A 646 -18.54 24.55 45.63
CA ASN A 646 -19.76 25.01 44.97
C ASN A 646 -19.49 26.31 44.21
N PRO A 647 -19.91 26.42 42.93
CA PRO A 647 -19.78 27.66 42.18
C PRO A 647 -20.57 28.81 42.84
N PRO A 648 -20.06 30.05 42.82
CA PRO A 648 -20.86 31.23 43.07
C PRO A 648 -22.05 31.32 42.10
N PRO A 649 -23.18 31.97 42.48
CA PRO A 649 -24.36 32.07 41.63
C PRO A 649 -24.02 32.64 40.24
N GLY A 650 -24.31 31.87 39.18
CA GLY A 650 -24.08 32.26 37.79
C GLY A 650 -22.65 32.06 37.26
N GLN A 651 -21.75 31.41 38.01
CA GLN A 651 -20.35 31.17 37.59
C GLN A 651 -20.07 29.76 37.08
N CYS A 652 -21.08 28.91 36.95
CA CYS A 652 -20.97 27.63 36.25
C CYS A 652 -22.08 27.55 35.22
N ASN A 653 -21.70 27.49 33.94
CA ASN A 653 -22.64 27.28 32.84
C ASN A 653 -23.10 25.82 32.85
N GLN A 654 -24.41 25.59 32.78
CA GLN A 654 -25.03 24.25 32.72
C GLN A 654 -25.63 23.96 31.33
N GLU A 655 -25.39 24.82 30.35
CA GLU A 655 -25.71 24.53 28.96
C GLU A 655 -24.89 23.33 28.45
N ASN A 656 -25.42 22.64 27.44
CA ASN A 656 -24.82 21.46 26.80
C ASN A 656 -24.44 20.31 27.76
N ASP A 657 -25.23 20.11 28.82
CA ASP A 657 -25.04 19.07 29.85
C ASP A 657 -23.75 19.19 30.68
N SER A 658 -23.21 20.41 30.81
CA SER A 658 -22.03 20.70 31.64
C SER A 658 -22.30 20.48 33.14
N ASP A 659 -21.47 19.63 33.76
CA ASP A 659 -21.53 19.31 35.19
C ASP A 659 -20.82 20.39 36.03
N CYS A 660 -21.43 20.87 37.12
CA CYS A 660 -20.74 21.76 38.07
C CYS A 660 -20.03 21.01 39.19
N CYS A 661 -18.92 21.56 39.69
CA CYS A 661 -18.27 21.05 40.88
C CYS A 661 -19.17 21.14 42.12
N LYS A 662 -19.08 20.11 42.97
CA LYS A 662 -19.84 20.01 44.22
C LYS A 662 -18.90 20.07 45.40
N ASP A 663 -19.24 20.89 46.38
CA ASP A 663 -18.50 21.02 47.63
C ASP A 663 -18.29 19.66 48.31
N GLY A 664 -17.02 19.34 48.60
CA GLY A 664 -16.61 18.08 49.25
C GLY A 664 -16.55 16.84 48.34
N LYS A 665 -16.80 16.96 47.02
CA LYS A 665 -16.61 15.85 46.06
C LYS A 665 -15.19 15.88 45.48
N TRP A 666 -14.51 14.73 45.49
CA TRP A 666 -13.18 14.60 44.90
C TRP A 666 -13.25 14.25 43.41
N TYR A 667 -12.57 15.05 42.58
CA TYR A 667 -12.42 14.85 41.14
C TYR A 667 -11.00 14.42 40.82
N THR A 668 -10.86 13.54 39.82
CA THR A 668 -9.56 12.96 39.47
C THR A 668 -8.90 13.79 38.37
N THR A 669 -7.62 14.10 38.54
CA THR A 669 -6.84 14.82 37.52
C THR A 669 -5.87 13.90 36.80
N TYR A 670 -5.53 14.26 35.57
CA TYR A 670 -4.63 13.53 34.69
C TYR A 670 -3.67 14.48 33.99
N THR A 671 -2.41 14.06 33.82
CA THR A 671 -1.42 14.72 32.95
C THR A 671 -1.13 13.88 31.71
N CYS A 672 -1.93 12.85 31.47
CA CYS A 672 -1.76 11.87 30.41
C CYS A 672 -3.12 11.43 29.89
N SER A 673 -3.14 10.81 28.71
CA SER A 673 -4.33 10.24 28.06
C SER A 673 -4.03 8.80 27.62
N PRO A 674 -5.04 7.99 27.29
CA PRO A 674 -4.82 6.67 26.70
C PRO A 674 -3.94 6.72 25.44
N PRO A 675 -3.22 5.64 25.10
CA PRO A 675 -2.36 5.62 23.91
C PRO A 675 -3.11 5.95 22.62
N VAL A 676 -2.53 6.81 21.78
CA VAL A 676 -3.08 7.14 20.46
C VAL A 676 -2.71 6.05 19.47
N SER A 677 -3.70 5.50 18.76
CA SER A 677 -3.56 4.47 17.74
C SER A 677 -4.25 4.88 16.43
N THR A 678 -4.24 4.00 15.42
CA THR A 678 -5.00 4.20 14.17
C THR A 678 -6.53 4.17 14.38
N ARG A 679 -6.99 3.79 15.57
CA ARG A 679 -8.39 3.80 15.99
C ARG A 679 -8.49 4.11 17.49
N THR A 680 -8.14 5.34 17.87
CA THR A 680 -8.11 5.77 19.28
C THR A 680 -9.53 5.87 19.81
N LYS A 681 -9.90 5.04 20.78
CA LYS A 681 -11.23 5.12 21.42
C LYS A 681 -11.30 6.37 22.29
N ALA A 682 -12.38 7.14 22.14
CA ALA A 682 -12.66 8.32 22.94
C ALA A 682 -14.16 8.43 23.24
N THR A 683 -14.49 9.27 24.20
CA THR A 683 -15.85 9.75 24.41
C THR A 683 -15.95 11.12 23.75
N LEU A 684 -16.89 11.27 22.81
CA LEU A 684 -17.24 12.54 22.19
C LEU A 684 -18.20 13.27 23.12
N THR A 685 -17.89 14.51 23.46
CA THR A 685 -18.76 15.41 24.23
C THR A 685 -19.15 16.62 23.40
N LEU A 686 -20.21 17.32 23.80
CA LEU A 686 -20.69 18.53 23.14
C LEU A 686 -20.14 19.77 23.85
N ASN A 687 -19.54 20.69 23.09
CA ASN A 687 -19.03 21.95 23.60
C ASN A 687 -19.16 23.09 22.58
N SER A 688 -19.45 24.29 23.05
CA SER A 688 -19.48 25.51 22.27
C SER A 688 -18.17 26.30 22.44
N PHE A 689 -17.54 26.63 21.31
CA PHE A 689 -16.29 27.40 21.24
C PHE A 689 -16.53 28.89 20.91
N GLU A 690 -17.79 29.33 20.95
CA GLU A 690 -18.18 30.72 20.68
C GLU A 690 -17.96 31.62 21.90
N ALA A 691 -17.92 32.93 21.66
CA ALA A 691 -17.81 33.91 22.74
C ALA A 691 -19.06 33.85 23.65
N GLY A 692 -18.87 33.50 24.92
CA GLY A 692 -19.96 33.29 25.87
C GLY A 692 -20.60 31.90 25.80
N GLY A 693 -19.95 30.95 25.11
CA GLY A 693 -20.30 29.52 25.13
C GLY A 693 -19.86 28.81 26.41
N ASP A 694 -19.44 27.55 26.27
CA ASP A 694 -19.15 26.68 27.42
C ASP A 694 -17.77 26.92 28.04
N GLY A 695 -16.85 27.51 27.27
CA GLY A 695 -15.52 27.92 27.73
C GLY A 695 -15.46 29.42 28.08
N GLY A 696 -14.97 29.73 29.28
CA GLY A 696 -14.81 31.11 29.77
C GLY A 696 -13.78 31.99 29.01
N GLY A 697 -13.02 31.44 28.06
CA GLY A 697 -11.99 32.13 27.27
C GLY A 697 -11.81 31.61 25.84
N PRO A 698 -11.01 32.30 25.00
CA PRO A 698 -10.75 31.88 23.62
C PRO A 698 -9.83 30.66 23.54
N SER A 699 -9.91 29.90 22.46
CA SER A 699 -9.26 28.59 22.36
C SER A 699 -7.73 28.65 22.36
N GLU A 700 -7.10 27.69 23.05
CA GLU A 700 -5.69 27.74 23.44
C GLU A 700 -4.70 27.68 22.26
N CYS A 701 -5.12 27.18 21.09
CA CYS A 701 -4.25 27.03 19.93
C CYS A 701 -4.02 28.32 19.14
N ASP A 702 -5.03 29.19 19.06
CA ASP A 702 -4.99 30.39 18.21
C ASP A 702 -5.55 31.65 18.88
N ASN A 703 -5.91 31.58 20.17
CA ASN A 703 -6.50 32.66 20.95
C ASN A 703 -7.73 33.28 20.28
N GLN A 704 -8.54 32.46 19.60
CA GLN A 704 -9.77 32.87 18.92
C GLN A 704 -10.97 32.06 19.40
N TYR A 705 -12.16 32.65 19.27
CA TYR A 705 -13.42 31.93 19.37
C TYR A 705 -13.77 31.32 18.01
N HIS A 706 -14.37 30.14 18.01
CA HIS A 706 -14.74 29.39 16.80
C HIS A 706 -16.25 29.20 16.76
N SER A 707 -16.86 29.28 15.57
CA SER A 707 -18.32 29.16 15.48
C SER A 707 -18.77 27.71 15.74
N ASP A 708 -19.96 27.55 16.32
CA ASP A 708 -20.59 26.24 16.51
C ASP A 708 -20.88 25.52 15.18
N ASP A 709 -20.90 26.26 14.06
CA ASP A 709 -21.06 25.74 12.71
C ASP A 709 -19.72 25.30 12.07
N ASP A 710 -18.57 25.60 12.69
CA ASP A 710 -17.26 25.11 12.26
C ASP A 710 -16.95 23.75 12.90
N PRO A 711 -16.43 22.76 12.16
CA PRO A 711 -16.07 21.46 12.72
C PRO A 711 -14.75 21.57 13.50
N VAL A 712 -14.83 21.94 14.77
CA VAL A 712 -13.69 22.15 15.67
C VAL A 712 -13.83 21.32 16.95
N VAL A 713 -12.68 21.02 17.57
CA VAL A 713 -12.61 20.20 18.79
C VAL A 713 -11.52 20.63 19.78
N ALA A 714 -11.73 20.30 21.05
CA ALA A 714 -10.72 20.23 22.08
C ALA A 714 -10.30 18.79 22.35
N LEU A 715 -9.07 18.58 22.82
CA LEU A 715 -8.57 17.26 23.22
C LEU A 715 -8.14 17.27 24.68
N SER A 716 -8.38 16.18 25.42
CA SER A 716 -7.84 16.00 26.78
C SER A 716 -6.34 16.29 26.84
N THR A 717 -5.82 16.87 27.92
CA THR A 717 -4.40 17.30 28.08
C THR A 717 -3.35 16.36 27.48
N GLY A 718 -3.45 15.04 27.74
CA GLY A 718 -2.48 14.08 27.20
C GLY A 718 -2.55 13.91 25.69
N TRP A 719 -3.73 14.04 25.10
CA TRP A 719 -3.94 14.10 23.65
C TRP A 719 -3.73 15.50 23.08
N PHE A 720 -3.91 16.58 23.83
CA PHE A 720 -3.52 17.92 23.37
C PHE A 720 -2.01 18.05 23.22
N ASN A 721 -1.25 17.44 24.15
CA ASN A 721 0.20 17.23 24.10
C ASN A 721 0.98 18.53 23.89
N HIS A 722 0.80 19.48 24.82
CA HIS A 722 1.50 20.78 24.82
C HIS A 722 1.40 21.50 23.46
N LYS A 723 0.18 21.68 22.95
CA LYS A 723 -0.12 22.32 21.65
C LYS A 723 0.41 21.61 20.41
N LYS A 724 1.02 20.41 20.50
CA LYS A 724 1.57 19.70 19.32
C LYS A 724 0.52 19.29 18.30
N ARG A 725 -0.75 19.19 18.71
CA ARG A 725 -1.89 18.89 17.84
C ARG A 725 -2.70 20.12 17.44
N CYS A 726 -2.32 21.32 17.88
CA CYS A 726 -3.00 22.55 17.53
C CYS A 726 -3.10 22.77 16.03
N LEU A 727 -4.29 23.20 15.60
CA LEU A 727 -4.66 23.53 14.23
C LEU A 727 -4.52 22.36 13.23
N LYS A 728 -4.27 21.15 13.73
CA LYS A 728 -4.27 19.92 12.93
C LYS A 728 -5.66 19.32 12.87
N TYR A 729 -5.89 18.49 11.85
CA TYR A 729 -7.18 17.83 11.65
C TYR A 729 -7.16 16.39 12.18
N ILE A 730 -8.26 15.99 12.78
CA ILE A 730 -8.55 14.61 13.15
C ILE A 730 -9.80 14.13 12.40
N ASN A 731 -9.83 12.83 12.09
CA ASN A 731 -11.04 12.17 11.60
C ASN A 731 -11.71 11.47 12.77
N ILE A 732 -12.97 11.83 13.02
CA ILE A 732 -13.82 11.30 14.08
C ILE A 732 -14.83 10.35 13.43
N TYR A 733 -15.00 9.17 14.02
CA TYR A 733 -15.90 8.11 13.58
C TYR A 733 -16.90 7.79 14.69
N GLY A 734 -18.19 7.98 14.40
CA GLY A 734 -19.29 7.78 15.33
C GLY A 734 -20.61 7.61 14.56
N ASN A 735 -21.58 6.90 15.11
CA ASN A 735 -22.90 6.70 14.48
C ASN A 735 -22.85 6.17 13.02
N GLY A 736 -21.84 5.35 12.68
CA GLY A 736 -21.65 4.84 11.31
C GLY A 736 -21.17 5.88 10.28
N LYS A 737 -20.90 7.11 10.72
CA LYS A 737 -20.44 8.24 9.90
C LYS A 737 -19.03 8.67 10.31
N SER A 738 -18.47 9.61 9.55
CA SER A 738 -17.19 10.22 9.87
C SER A 738 -17.16 11.70 9.54
N VAL A 739 -16.51 12.49 10.38
CA VAL A 739 -16.32 13.93 10.19
C VAL A 739 -14.85 14.31 10.40
N ARG A 740 -14.39 15.27 9.61
CA ARG A 740 -13.06 15.89 9.74
C ARG A 740 -13.21 17.14 10.60
N ALA A 741 -12.49 17.21 11.72
CA ALA A 741 -12.54 18.34 12.64
C ALA A 741 -11.15 18.89 12.97
N LYS A 742 -11.03 20.19 13.20
CA LYS A 742 -9.78 20.89 13.52
C LYS A 742 -9.61 20.99 15.04
N VAL A 743 -8.44 20.64 15.54
CA VAL A 743 -8.11 20.80 16.96
C VAL A 743 -7.79 22.26 17.24
N VAL A 744 -8.59 22.90 18.08
CA VAL A 744 -8.45 24.34 18.40
C VAL A 744 -8.17 24.58 19.88
N ASP A 745 -8.44 23.61 20.76
CA ASP A 745 -8.38 23.83 22.20
C ASP A 745 -7.88 22.62 23.01
N GLU A 746 -7.59 22.87 24.29
CA GLU A 746 -7.32 21.85 25.30
C GLU A 746 -8.55 21.63 26.18
N CYS A 747 -8.94 20.37 26.37
CA CYS A 747 -9.86 19.97 27.44
C CYS A 747 -9.00 19.65 28.68
N ASP A 748 -8.82 20.64 29.56
CA ASP A 748 -7.86 20.55 30.66
C ASP A 748 -8.27 19.44 31.66
N SER A 749 -7.44 18.41 31.74
CA SER A 749 -7.61 17.28 32.66
C SER A 749 -6.77 17.41 33.93
N THR A 750 -5.94 18.45 34.03
CA THR A 750 -5.00 18.69 35.13
C THR A 750 -5.60 19.52 36.25
N MET A 751 -6.54 20.42 35.94
CA MET A 751 -7.16 21.38 36.85
C MET A 751 -8.67 21.53 36.55
N GLY A 752 -9.39 22.22 37.43
CA GLY A 752 -10.84 22.40 37.39
C GLY A 752 -11.37 22.85 38.76
N CYS A 753 -12.69 23.05 38.88
CA CYS A 753 -13.37 23.50 40.11
C CYS A 753 -12.88 24.84 40.67
N ASP A 754 -12.38 25.74 39.82
CA ASP A 754 -11.92 27.08 40.18
C ASP A 754 -12.49 28.13 39.22
N SER A 755 -12.16 29.40 39.44
CA SER A 755 -12.66 30.51 38.62
C SER A 755 -12.12 30.53 37.20
N ASP A 756 -10.99 29.87 36.93
CA ASP A 756 -10.36 29.87 35.60
C ASP A 756 -11.00 28.81 34.70
N HIS A 757 -11.72 27.86 35.28
CA HIS A 757 -12.43 26.77 34.59
C HIS A 757 -13.95 26.81 34.83
N ASP A 758 -14.51 27.98 35.15
CA ASP A 758 -15.95 28.19 35.41
C ASP A 758 -16.56 27.17 36.40
N TYR A 759 -15.75 26.74 37.39
CA TYR A 759 -16.07 25.72 38.38
C TYR A 759 -16.58 24.39 37.81
N GLN A 760 -16.21 24.07 36.57
CA GLN A 760 -16.41 22.76 35.95
C GLN A 760 -15.35 21.76 36.43
N PRO A 761 -15.66 20.46 36.50
CA PRO A 761 -14.69 19.46 36.91
C PRO A 761 -13.57 19.29 35.88
N PRO A 762 -12.40 18.78 36.29
CA PRO A 762 -11.33 18.43 35.37
C PRO A 762 -11.84 17.48 34.30
N CYS A 763 -11.44 17.74 33.06
CA CYS A 763 -11.79 16.93 31.92
C CYS A 763 -11.29 15.49 32.11
N PRO A 764 -12.09 14.46 31.78
CA PRO A 764 -11.59 13.10 31.69
C PRO A 764 -10.46 12.99 30.65
N ASN A 765 -9.60 11.99 30.79
CA ASN A 765 -8.39 11.89 29.98
C ASN A 765 -8.58 11.27 28.59
N ASN A 766 -9.82 10.96 28.21
CA ASN A 766 -10.17 10.25 26.98
C ASN A 766 -11.27 10.96 26.19
N ILE A 767 -11.30 12.29 26.25
CA ILE A 767 -12.35 13.15 25.68
C ILE A 767 -11.88 13.78 24.37
N VAL A 768 -12.81 13.78 23.41
CA VAL A 768 -12.79 14.68 22.26
C VAL A 768 -14.01 15.58 22.43
N ASP A 769 -13.77 16.84 22.72
CA ASP A 769 -14.83 17.78 23.04
C ASP A 769 -15.18 18.61 21.81
N ALA A 770 -16.41 18.58 21.34
CA ALA A 770 -16.70 18.90 19.94
C ALA A 770 -17.86 19.86 19.72
N SER A 771 -17.71 20.70 18.68
CA SER A 771 -18.74 21.66 18.27
C SER A 771 -20.00 20.98 17.73
N LYS A 772 -21.12 21.72 17.71
CA LYS A 772 -22.40 21.26 17.15
C LYS A 772 -22.26 20.78 15.70
N ALA A 773 -21.39 21.40 14.89
CA ALA A 773 -21.12 20.97 13.52
C ALA A 773 -20.57 19.54 13.43
N VAL A 774 -19.74 19.11 14.39
CA VAL A 774 -19.19 17.74 14.44
C VAL A 774 -20.32 16.73 14.69
N TRP A 775 -21.21 17.03 15.64
CA TRP A 775 -22.36 16.19 15.96
C TRP A 775 -23.36 16.09 14.81
N LYS A 776 -23.68 17.22 14.15
CA LYS A 776 -24.53 17.26 12.94
C LYS A 776 -23.93 16.44 11.80
N ALA A 777 -22.62 16.54 11.57
CA ALA A 777 -21.93 15.80 10.51
C ALA A 777 -21.86 14.29 10.75
N LEU A 778 -21.98 13.84 12.00
CA LEU A 778 -22.14 12.43 12.36
C LEU A 778 -23.59 11.94 12.26
N GLU A 779 -24.52 12.81 11.84
CA GLU A 779 -25.96 12.52 11.69
C GLU A 779 -26.60 11.96 12.97
N VAL A 780 -26.11 12.38 14.15
CA VAL A 780 -26.72 12.03 15.44
C VAL A 780 -27.93 12.93 15.68
N PRO A 781 -29.13 12.40 15.99
CA PRO A 781 -30.29 13.22 16.35
C PRO A 781 -29.96 14.16 17.52
N GLU A 782 -30.39 15.42 17.46
CA GLU A 782 -30.14 16.41 18.53
C GLU A 782 -30.66 15.95 19.92
N SER A 783 -31.68 15.08 19.95
CA SER A 783 -32.19 14.48 21.19
C SER A 783 -31.20 13.53 21.88
N ASP A 784 -30.20 13.05 21.15
CA ASP A 784 -29.23 12.05 21.57
C ASP A 784 -27.82 12.66 21.72
N TRP A 785 -27.72 13.99 21.70
CA TRP A 785 -26.48 14.71 21.99
C TRP A 785 -26.20 14.71 23.49
N GLY A 786 -24.93 14.69 23.86
CA GLY A 786 -24.47 14.52 25.24
C GLY A 786 -23.08 13.87 25.21
N ASP A 787 -23.03 12.56 25.41
CA ASP A 787 -21.81 11.77 25.27
C ASP A 787 -22.00 10.56 24.33
N MET A 788 -21.01 10.29 23.47
CA MET A 788 -21.02 9.14 22.57
C MET A 788 -19.63 8.47 22.47
N ASP A 789 -19.61 7.14 22.52
CA ASP A 789 -18.41 6.37 22.20
C ASP A 789 -18.02 6.56 20.72
N ILE A 790 -16.83 7.10 20.50
CA ILE A 790 -16.27 7.32 19.16
C ILE A 790 -14.90 6.67 19.01
N TYR A 791 -14.44 6.64 17.77
CA TYR A 791 -13.04 6.46 17.46
C TYR A 791 -12.52 7.68 16.72
N TRP A 792 -11.29 8.09 17.01
CA TRP A 792 -10.62 9.12 16.23
C TRP A 792 -9.23 8.67 15.79
N LYS A 793 -8.77 9.24 14.69
CA LYS A 793 -7.39 9.12 14.23
C LYS A 793 -6.90 10.47 13.73
N LEU A 794 -5.60 10.71 13.87
CA LEU A 794 -4.96 11.83 13.19
C LEU A 794 -5.19 11.70 11.69
N GLN A 795 -5.52 12.80 11.03
CA GLN A 795 -5.47 12.83 9.58
C GLN A 795 -3.98 12.82 9.17
N THR A 796 -3.42 11.63 9.09
CA THR A 796 -2.26 11.39 8.24
C THR A 796 -2.79 11.27 6.82
N SER A 797 -2.27 12.06 5.89
CA SER A 797 -2.30 11.70 4.47
C SER A 797 -1.94 10.22 4.34
N PRO A 798 -2.45 9.47 3.33
CA PRO A 798 -1.89 8.16 3.00
C PRO A 798 -0.49 8.37 2.41
N ALA A 799 0.46 8.74 3.26
CA ALA A 799 1.87 8.72 2.99
C ALA A 799 2.41 7.49 3.73
N LEU A 800 2.17 6.31 3.16
CA LEU A 800 2.93 5.10 3.51
C LEU A 800 4.36 5.15 2.93
N HIS A 801 4.73 6.27 2.30
CA HIS A 801 6.04 6.59 1.77
C HIS A 801 6.11 8.12 1.60
N LEU A 802 7.20 8.76 2.00
CA LEU A 802 7.48 10.14 1.59
C LEU A 802 8.51 10.05 0.46
N SER A 803 8.02 9.88 -0.78
CA SER A 803 8.82 10.17 -1.97
C SER A 803 8.83 11.67 -2.12
N ILE A 804 9.89 12.31 -1.66
CA ILE A 804 10.14 13.70 -2.02
C ILE A 804 11.00 13.60 -3.27
N SER A 805 10.39 13.86 -4.43
CA SER A 805 11.19 14.37 -5.54
C SER A 805 11.97 15.53 -4.96
N ILE A 806 13.30 15.54 -5.12
CA ILE A 806 14.06 16.76 -4.80
C ILE A 806 13.24 17.88 -5.41
N ARG A 807 12.93 18.92 -4.63
CA ARG A 807 12.33 20.11 -5.18
C ARG A 807 13.35 20.64 -6.20
N ILE A 808 13.30 20.13 -7.42
CA ILE A 808 12.87 20.96 -8.52
C ILE A 808 11.61 21.58 -7.90
N GLU A 809 11.71 22.80 -7.39
CA GLU A 809 10.73 23.76 -7.85
C GLU A 809 10.64 23.39 -9.32
N ALA A 810 9.60 22.64 -9.69
CA ALA A 810 9.11 22.80 -11.04
C ALA A 810 9.11 24.31 -11.09
N GLN A 811 10.03 24.87 -11.88
CA GLN A 811 9.76 26.16 -12.42
C GLN A 811 8.46 25.87 -13.14
N THR A 812 7.36 25.98 -12.40
CA THR A 812 6.11 26.45 -12.91
C THR A 812 6.59 27.73 -13.52
N CYS A 813 6.73 27.64 -14.83
CA CYS A 813 7.18 28.77 -15.59
C CYS A 813 6.01 29.74 -15.51
N ASP A 814 6.03 30.56 -14.47
CA ASP A 814 5.03 31.56 -14.26
C ASP A 814 5.27 32.68 -15.26
N PRO A 815 4.22 33.35 -15.74
CA PRO A 815 4.36 34.54 -16.55
C PRO A 815 5.33 35.54 -15.93
N SER A 816 6.29 36.03 -16.72
CA SER A 816 7.17 37.12 -16.30
C SER A 816 6.45 38.48 -16.29
N GLY A 817 5.32 38.58 -17.00
CA GLY A 817 4.52 39.79 -17.08
C GLY A 817 3.53 39.75 -18.23
N SER A 818 3.13 40.93 -18.70
CA SER A 818 2.26 41.09 -19.86
C SER A 818 2.57 42.38 -20.62
N ILE A 819 2.49 42.36 -21.95
CA ILE A 819 2.68 43.52 -22.83
C ILE A 819 1.33 43.94 -23.43
N PRO A 820 0.98 45.24 -23.43
CA PRO A 820 -0.21 45.72 -24.14
C PRO A 820 0.03 45.68 -25.65
N GLY A 821 -0.93 45.16 -26.41
CA GLY A 821 -0.89 45.18 -27.87
C GLY A 821 -0.92 46.61 -28.41
N THR A 822 -0.17 46.85 -29.49
CA THR A 822 -0.14 48.12 -30.22
C THR A 822 -0.63 47.90 -31.65
N THR A 823 -1.34 48.88 -32.21
CA THR A 823 -1.81 48.78 -33.60
C THR A 823 -0.61 48.87 -34.56
N PRO A 824 -0.37 47.84 -35.40
CA PRO A 824 0.72 47.88 -36.39
C PRO A 824 0.49 48.98 -37.43
N PRO A 825 1.54 49.74 -37.81
CA PRO A 825 1.50 50.60 -38.99
C PRO A 825 1.20 49.80 -40.28
N PRO A 826 0.56 50.42 -41.29
CA PRO A 826 0.18 49.72 -42.52
C PRO A 826 1.39 49.05 -43.20
N GLY A 827 1.31 47.72 -43.37
CA GLY A 827 2.35 46.90 -44.00
C GLY A 827 3.48 46.44 -43.07
N GLN A 828 3.45 46.77 -41.77
CA GLN A 828 4.47 46.32 -40.81
C GLN A 828 4.11 45.04 -40.06
N CYS A 829 2.83 44.65 -40.01
CA CYS A 829 2.41 43.28 -39.69
C CYS A 829 1.60 42.73 -40.85
N ASN A 830 2.07 41.63 -41.46
CA ASN A 830 1.54 41.16 -42.73
C ASN A 830 0.58 39.97 -42.55
N GLN A 831 -0.71 40.26 -42.45
CA GLN A 831 -1.76 39.24 -42.37
C GLN A 831 -1.91 38.43 -43.68
N ASP A 832 -1.39 38.91 -44.81
CA ASP A 832 -1.47 38.20 -46.10
C ASP A 832 -0.61 36.93 -46.14
N TYR A 833 0.34 36.79 -45.21
CA TYR A 833 1.15 35.58 -45.01
C TYR A 833 0.76 34.78 -43.74
N GLY A 834 -0.38 35.10 -43.12
CA GLY A 834 -0.90 34.35 -41.97
C GLY A 834 -0.30 34.72 -40.61
N ALA A 835 0.39 35.85 -40.51
CA ALA A 835 0.91 36.35 -39.23
C ALA A 835 -0.22 36.86 -38.32
N ASP A 836 -0.23 36.41 -37.06
CA ASP A 836 -1.12 36.93 -36.01
C ASP A 836 -0.59 38.29 -35.54
N CYS A 837 -1.34 39.38 -35.79
CA CYS A 837 -0.94 40.72 -35.39
C CYS A 837 -1.46 41.10 -34.00
N CYS A 838 -0.67 41.88 -33.25
CA CYS A 838 -1.13 42.44 -31.98
C CYS A 838 -2.33 43.40 -32.17
N VAL A 839 -3.27 43.33 -31.24
CA VAL A 839 -4.49 44.16 -31.23
C VAL A 839 -4.40 45.21 -30.13
N GLU A 840 -4.67 46.47 -30.47
CA GLU A 840 -4.67 47.56 -29.50
C GLU A 840 -5.71 47.35 -28.40
N GLY A 841 -5.25 47.38 -27.14
CA GLY A 841 -6.08 47.16 -25.95
C GLY A 841 -6.09 45.73 -25.40
N GLU A 842 -5.60 44.75 -26.17
CA GLU A 842 -5.39 43.37 -25.68
C GLU A 842 -4.07 43.28 -24.90
N SER A 843 -4.00 42.33 -23.96
CA SER A 843 -2.80 42.10 -23.13
C SER A 843 -2.23 40.71 -23.40
N TYR A 844 -0.97 40.65 -23.82
CA TYR A 844 -0.28 39.42 -24.16
C TYR A 844 0.68 39.00 -23.05
N ILE A 845 0.63 37.74 -22.66
CA ILE A 845 1.42 37.19 -21.56
C ILE A 845 2.87 36.98 -22.03
N THR A 846 3.85 37.35 -21.21
CA THR A 846 5.27 37.10 -21.46
C THR A 846 5.84 36.06 -20.51
N TYR A 847 6.89 35.37 -20.93
CA TYR A 847 7.59 34.34 -20.16
C TYR A 847 9.11 34.50 -20.27
N SER A 848 9.79 34.42 -19.12
CA SER A 848 11.26 34.37 -19.05
C SER A 848 11.82 32.94 -18.91
N CYS A 849 10.95 31.95 -18.93
CA CYS A 849 11.22 30.55 -18.68
C CYS A 849 10.45 29.68 -19.69
N SER A 850 10.66 28.37 -19.64
CA SER A 850 9.93 27.36 -20.42
C SER A 850 9.67 26.14 -19.54
N PRO A 851 8.74 25.23 -19.91
CA PRO A 851 8.55 23.98 -19.18
C PRO A 851 9.84 23.17 -19.02
N PRO A 852 9.98 22.32 -18.00
CA PRO A 852 11.20 21.55 -17.77
C PRO A 852 11.58 20.65 -18.97
N VAL A 853 12.86 20.69 -19.36
CA VAL A 853 13.41 19.81 -20.42
C VAL A 853 13.59 18.39 -19.87
N SER A 854 13.17 17.38 -20.63
CA SER A 854 13.30 15.96 -20.32
C SER A 854 13.75 15.16 -21.56
N SER A 855 13.89 13.83 -21.44
CA SER A 855 14.20 12.99 -22.59
C SER A 855 13.08 12.91 -23.64
N ASN A 856 11.88 13.40 -23.34
CA ASN A 856 10.74 13.52 -24.25
C ASN A 856 9.94 14.79 -23.90
N THR A 857 10.56 15.96 -24.02
CA THR A 857 9.97 17.26 -23.65
C THR A 857 8.74 17.56 -24.50
N PRO A 858 7.52 17.64 -23.94
CA PRO A 858 6.33 18.02 -24.69
C PRO A 858 6.45 19.46 -25.18
N ALA A 859 6.10 19.69 -26.45
CA ALA A 859 6.12 21.02 -27.06
C ALA A 859 5.05 21.13 -28.15
N THR A 860 4.75 22.36 -28.55
CA THR A 860 3.99 22.64 -29.76
C THR A 860 4.95 23.04 -30.87
N LEU A 861 4.93 22.31 -31.97
CA LEU A 861 5.67 22.63 -33.17
C LEU A 861 4.87 23.66 -33.96
N THR A 862 5.51 24.78 -34.32
CA THR A 862 4.97 25.80 -35.22
C THR A 862 5.79 25.85 -36.51
N ILE A 863 5.26 26.48 -37.55
CA ILE A 863 5.94 26.66 -38.83
C ILE A 863 6.46 28.09 -38.96
N ASN A 864 7.71 28.24 -39.38
CA ASN A 864 8.36 29.53 -39.60
C ASN A 864 9.35 29.45 -40.76
N SER A 865 9.42 30.51 -41.57
CA SER A 865 10.46 30.72 -42.58
C SER A 865 11.61 31.57 -42.05
N PHE A 866 12.79 30.94 -41.95
CA PHE A 866 14.07 31.57 -41.57
C PHE A 866 14.81 32.21 -42.76
N GLN A 867 14.18 32.25 -43.95
CA GLN A 867 14.76 32.82 -45.15
C GLN A 867 14.73 34.35 -45.11
N GLN A 868 15.55 34.98 -45.97
CA GLN A 868 15.50 36.43 -46.14
C GLN A 868 14.13 36.87 -46.68
N GLY A 869 13.39 37.65 -45.89
CA GLY A 869 12.01 38.06 -46.21
C GLY A 869 10.93 37.06 -45.80
N GLY A 870 11.30 36.02 -45.02
CA GLY A 870 10.36 35.15 -44.29
C GLY A 870 9.81 35.81 -43.02
N ASP A 871 9.24 35.01 -42.12
CA ASP A 871 8.41 35.52 -41.01
C ASP A 871 9.23 36.23 -39.92
N GLY A 872 10.53 35.92 -39.80
CA GLY A 872 11.41 36.42 -38.73
C GLY A 872 12.05 37.80 -38.93
N GLY A 873 11.92 38.45 -40.10
CA GLY A 873 12.40 39.82 -40.39
C GLY A 873 13.93 40.09 -40.33
N SER A 874 14.66 39.42 -39.43
CA SER A 874 16.09 39.55 -39.13
C SER A 874 16.82 38.21 -39.28
N PRO A 875 18.16 38.21 -39.46
CA PRO A 875 18.95 36.98 -39.44
C PRO A 875 18.88 36.27 -38.07
N SER A 876 19.01 34.95 -38.07
CA SER A 876 18.86 34.12 -36.87
C SER A 876 19.92 34.38 -35.80
N ARG A 877 19.50 34.37 -34.54
CA ARG A 877 20.30 34.84 -33.39
C ARG A 877 21.57 34.05 -33.10
N CYS A 878 21.63 32.77 -33.44
CA CYS A 878 22.78 31.93 -33.11
C CYS A 878 24.00 32.17 -34.00
N ASP A 879 23.81 32.58 -35.26
CA ASP A 879 24.88 32.67 -36.25
C ASP A 879 24.81 33.92 -37.15
N ASN A 880 23.79 34.77 -36.97
CA ASN A 880 23.51 35.96 -37.77
C ASN A 880 23.33 35.67 -39.27
N GLN A 881 22.73 34.53 -39.62
CA GLN A 881 22.46 34.14 -41.01
C GLN A 881 20.97 33.88 -41.25
N PHE A 882 20.57 33.91 -42.52
CA PHE A 882 19.26 33.41 -42.95
C PHE A 882 19.41 31.96 -43.37
N HIS A 883 18.42 31.12 -43.05
CA HIS A 883 18.41 29.70 -43.38
C HIS A 883 17.33 29.39 -44.41
N SER A 884 17.63 28.49 -45.36
CA SER A 884 16.61 28.04 -46.31
C SER A 884 15.50 27.25 -45.62
N ASP A 885 14.24 27.41 -46.05
CA ASP A 885 13.11 26.53 -45.70
C ASP A 885 13.37 25.03 -45.96
N ASP A 886 14.34 24.71 -46.83
CA ASP A 886 14.80 23.34 -47.12
C ASP A 886 15.81 22.80 -46.08
N GLU A 887 16.30 23.63 -45.15
CA GLU A 887 17.23 23.24 -44.09
C GLU A 887 16.47 22.77 -42.83
N PHE A 888 16.99 21.77 -42.12
CA PHE A 888 16.41 21.27 -40.88
C PHE A 888 16.80 22.17 -39.69
N VAL A 889 16.15 23.32 -39.57
CA VAL A 889 16.46 24.32 -38.54
C VAL A 889 15.23 24.70 -37.71
N VAL A 890 15.47 25.12 -36.48
CA VAL A 890 14.43 25.53 -35.53
C VAL A 890 14.85 26.71 -34.66
N ALA A 891 13.85 27.43 -34.15
CA ALA A 891 13.94 28.31 -32.99
C ALA A 891 13.32 27.66 -31.76
N LEU A 892 13.81 28.01 -30.58
CA LEU A 892 13.25 27.54 -29.31
C LEU A 892 12.73 28.73 -28.50
N SER A 893 11.62 28.56 -27.77
CA SER A 893 11.16 29.54 -26.78
C SER A 893 12.29 29.99 -25.84
N THR A 894 12.28 31.25 -25.39
CA THR A 894 13.35 31.87 -24.59
C THR A 894 13.90 30.99 -23.46
N GLY A 895 13.05 30.33 -22.69
CA GLY A 895 13.50 29.44 -21.61
C GLY A 895 14.25 28.19 -22.09
N TRP A 896 13.82 27.57 -23.19
CA TRP A 896 14.53 26.45 -23.81
C TRP A 896 15.76 26.88 -24.61
N PHE A 897 15.72 28.05 -25.23
CA PHE A 897 16.88 28.67 -25.86
C PHE A 897 18.01 28.90 -24.84
N SER A 898 17.64 29.25 -23.59
CA SER A 898 18.51 29.28 -22.42
C SER A 898 19.78 30.08 -22.68
N GLN A 899 19.62 31.37 -23.03
CA GLN A 899 20.71 32.32 -23.29
C GLN A 899 21.73 31.77 -24.31
N SER A 900 21.24 31.27 -25.44
CA SER A 900 22.05 30.70 -26.54
C SER A 900 22.82 29.42 -26.18
N SER A 901 22.58 28.79 -25.03
CA SER A 901 23.27 27.55 -24.64
C SER A 901 23.00 26.37 -25.58
N ARG A 902 21.88 26.41 -26.34
CA ARG A 902 21.51 25.43 -27.36
C ARG A 902 21.84 25.85 -28.79
N CYS A 903 22.43 27.03 -29.00
CA CYS A 903 22.80 27.48 -30.33
C CYS A 903 23.73 26.50 -31.05
N ASN A 904 23.42 26.24 -32.33
CA ASN A 904 24.16 25.33 -33.20
C ASN A 904 24.22 23.87 -32.70
N LYS A 905 23.38 23.51 -31.72
CA LYS A 905 23.18 22.13 -31.29
C LYS A 905 21.98 21.52 -32.01
N PHE A 906 21.96 20.19 -32.06
CA PHE A 906 20.86 19.46 -32.67
C PHE A 906 19.88 18.99 -31.60
N ILE A 907 18.60 18.97 -31.96
CA ILE A 907 17.53 18.33 -31.20
C ILE A 907 16.87 17.24 -32.06
N ILE A 908 16.31 16.22 -31.41
CA ILE A 908 15.46 15.21 -32.03
C ILE A 908 14.01 15.59 -31.74
N ILE A 909 13.21 15.77 -32.79
CA ILE A 909 11.80 16.10 -32.73
C ILE A 909 11.01 14.86 -33.14
N ASN A 910 10.03 14.45 -32.32
CA ASN A 910 9.13 13.33 -32.57
C ASN A 910 7.70 13.86 -32.69
N GLY A 911 7.04 13.58 -33.82
CA GLY A 911 5.69 14.04 -34.12
C GLY A 911 5.09 13.28 -35.30
N ASN A 912 3.76 13.13 -35.32
CA ASN A 912 3.05 12.45 -36.42
C ASN A 912 3.59 11.02 -36.75
N GLY A 913 4.08 10.31 -35.73
CA GLY A 913 4.66 8.97 -35.87
C GLY A 913 6.07 8.91 -36.48
N ASN A 914 6.68 10.05 -36.79
CA ASN A 914 8.02 10.18 -37.36
C ASN A 914 8.96 10.96 -36.43
N SER A 915 10.26 10.92 -36.74
CA SER A 915 11.30 11.62 -36.00
C SER A 915 12.26 12.34 -36.94
N VAL A 916 12.67 13.55 -36.61
CA VAL A 916 13.61 14.36 -37.39
C VAL A 916 14.65 15.01 -36.49
N ARG A 917 15.89 15.13 -36.98
CA ARG A 917 16.98 15.83 -36.31
C ARG A 917 17.11 17.23 -36.91
N ALA A 918 17.00 18.28 -36.09
CA ALA A 918 17.06 19.66 -36.53
C ALA A 918 18.04 20.49 -35.68
N MET A 919 18.63 21.53 -36.26
CA MET A 919 19.59 22.41 -35.62
C MET A 919 18.90 23.64 -35.02
N VAL A 920 19.25 24.01 -33.79
CA VAL A 920 18.74 25.22 -33.15
C VAL A 920 19.55 26.42 -33.65
N VAL A 921 18.90 27.32 -34.38
CA VAL A 921 19.52 28.50 -35.01
C VAL A 921 19.01 29.81 -34.46
N ASP A 922 17.85 29.82 -33.79
CA ASP A 922 17.22 31.06 -33.36
C ASP A 922 16.48 30.95 -32.02
N GLU A 923 16.05 32.10 -31.51
CA GLU A 923 15.18 32.22 -30.34
C GLU A 923 13.77 32.63 -30.76
N CYS A 924 12.75 31.90 -30.30
CA CYS A 924 11.36 32.34 -30.35
C CYS A 924 11.11 33.19 -29.10
N ASP A 925 11.19 34.51 -29.23
CA ASP A 925 11.19 35.44 -28.09
C ASP A 925 9.83 35.42 -27.37
N SER A 926 9.82 34.92 -26.13
CA SER A 926 8.62 34.90 -25.28
C SER A 926 8.56 36.07 -24.30
N GLN A 927 9.55 36.96 -24.30
CA GLN A 927 9.64 38.13 -23.42
C GLN A 927 9.20 39.43 -24.09
N LEU A 928 9.40 39.54 -25.40
CA LEU A 928 9.12 40.73 -26.21
C LEU A 928 8.15 40.42 -27.36
N GLY A 929 7.53 41.47 -27.90
CA GLY A 929 6.51 41.38 -28.94
C GLY A 929 5.67 42.66 -28.99
N CYS A 930 4.82 42.79 -30.02
CA CYS A 930 3.98 43.96 -30.27
C CYS A 930 4.74 45.28 -30.48
N ASP A 931 5.95 45.22 -31.04
CA ASP A 931 6.79 46.36 -31.38
C ASP A 931 7.37 46.25 -32.80
N GLU A 932 8.11 47.27 -33.24
CA GLU A 932 8.70 47.34 -34.58
C GLU A 932 9.77 46.25 -34.81
N GLU A 933 10.51 45.83 -33.77
CA GLU A 933 11.55 44.81 -33.87
C GLU A 933 10.97 43.40 -34.10
N HIS A 934 9.75 43.15 -33.61
CA HIS A 934 9.03 41.88 -33.75
C HIS A 934 7.90 41.94 -34.79
N ALA A 935 7.95 42.89 -35.72
CA ALA A 935 6.92 43.09 -36.77
C ALA A 935 5.48 43.15 -36.20
N TYR A 936 5.33 43.66 -34.97
CA TYR A 936 4.07 43.75 -34.23
C TYR A 936 3.32 42.42 -34.03
N GLN A 937 4.04 41.30 -34.03
CA GLN A 937 3.50 39.98 -33.66
C GLN A 937 3.50 39.80 -32.13
N PRO A 938 2.59 38.98 -31.57
CA PRO A 938 2.55 38.73 -30.13
C PRO A 938 3.80 37.98 -29.66
N PRO A 939 4.16 38.10 -28.36
CA PRO A 939 5.22 37.30 -27.77
C PRO A 939 4.99 35.80 -27.99
N CYS A 940 6.08 35.07 -28.25
CA CYS A 940 6.05 33.63 -28.45
C CYS A 940 5.54 32.91 -27.18
N ARG A 941 4.85 31.78 -27.33
CA ARG A 941 4.51 30.91 -26.19
C ARG A 941 5.78 30.28 -25.62
N ASN A 942 5.75 29.88 -24.35
CA ASN A 942 6.92 29.36 -23.64
C ASN A 942 7.25 27.88 -23.93
N ASN A 943 6.45 27.20 -24.74
CA ASN A 943 6.55 25.77 -25.04
C ASN A 943 6.64 25.47 -26.55
N ILE A 944 7.25 26.38 -27.33
CA ILE A 944 7.33 26.33 -28.78
C ILE A 944 8.67 25.80 -29.28
N VAL A 945 8.59 24.90 -30.26
CA VAL A 945 9.66 24.62 -31.20
C VAL A 945 9.20 25.17 -32.54
N ASP A 946 9.82 26.24 -33.00
CA ASP A 946 9.40 26.93 -34.22
C ASP A 946 10.27 26.49 -35.38
N ALA A 947 9.70 25.85 -36.40
CA ALA A 947 10.45 25.00 -37.30
C ALA A 947 10.27 25.31 -38.77
N SER A 948 11.35 25.10 -39.54
CA SER A 948 11.33 25.25 -40.99
C SER A 948 10.41 24.24 -41.68
N LYS A 949 10.02 24.55 -42.92
CA LYS A 949 9.20 23.68 -43.76
C LYS A 949 9.81 22.28 -43.96
N ALA A 950 11.13 22.15 -44.03
CA ALA A 950 11.81 20.86 -44.14
C ALA A 950 11.56 19.95 -42.92
N VAL A 951 11.52 20.50 -41.71
CA VAL A 951 11.24 19.75 -40.48
C VAL A 951 9.81 19.17 -40.52
N TRP A 952 8.83 19.99 -40.88
CA TRP A 952 7.44 19.56 -41.06
C TRP A 952 7.27 18.47 -42.13
N THR A 953 7.96 18.65 -43.26
CA THR A 953 7.97 17.68 -44.36
C THR A 953 8.55 16.34 -43.93
N ALA A 954 9.64 16.34 -43.15
CA ALA A 954 10.26 15.12 -42.63
C ALA A 954 9.42 14.41 -41.57
N LEU A 955 8.58 15.15 -40.82
CA LEU A 955 7.58 14.56 -39.93
C LEU A 955 6.36 13.98 -40.70
N GLY A 956 6.30 14.17 -42.02
CA GLY A 956 5.26 13.60 -42.87
C GLY A 956 3.90 14.29 -42.73
N VAL A 957 3.89 15.56 -42.30
CA VAL A 957 2.65 16.35 -42.17
C VAL A 957 2.33 17.02 -43.51
N PRO A 958 1.14 16.79 -44.10
CA PRO A 958 0.73 17.43 -45.35
C PRO A 958 0.71 18.96 -45.24
N GLU A 959 1.14 19.69 -46.28
CA GLU A 959 1.15 21.17 -46.27
C GLU A 959 -0.20 21.80 -45.89
N SER A 960 -1.33 21.16 -46.24
CA SER A 960 -2.67 21.63 -45.89
C SER A 960 -3.02 21.55 -44.40
N GLU A 961 -2.22 20.83 -43.62
CA GLU A 961 -2.42 20.59 -42.18
C GLU A 961 -1.28 21.17 -41.33
N GLN A 962 -0.34 21.91 -41.97
CA GLN A 962 0.74 22.59 -41.25
C GLN A 962 0.21 23.85 -40.56
N GLY A 963 0.61 24.03 -39.31
CA GLY A 963 0.15 25.12 -38.44
C GLY A 963 0.67 24.91 -37.03
N GLU A 964 -0.03 24.08 -36.26
CA GLU A 964 0.41 23.64 -34.94
C GLU A 964 0.34 22.11 -34.82
N LEU A 965 1.37 21.49 -34.24
CA LEU A 965 1.41 20.06 -33.98
C LEU A 965 1.97 19.78 -32.59
N ASP A 966 1.28 18.95 -31.81
CA ASP A 966 1.84 18.44 -30.55
C ASP A 966 2.97 17.46 -30.84
N ILE A 967 4.13 17.75 -30.26
CA ILE A 967 5.36 16.98 -30.43
C ILE A 967 6.02 16.67 -29.09
N THR A 968 7.04 15.81 -29.13
CA THR A 968 8.04 15.75 -28.07
C THR A 968 9.44 15.99 -28.66
N TRP A 969 10.33 16.62 -27.91
CA TRP A 969 11.71 16.83 -28.33
C TRP A 969 12.74 16.49 -27.24
N SER A 970 13.98 16.23 -27.66
CA SER A 970 15.12 15.98 -26.78
C SER A 970 16.41 16.52 -27.38
N ASP A 971 17.38 16.86 -26.53
CA ASP A 971 18.72 17.23 -26.99
C ASP A 971 19.38 16.03 -27.70
N ALA A 972 19.92 16.23 -28.91
CA ALA A 972 20.58 15.18 -29.67
C ALA A 972 22.06 15.10 -29.23
N ASN A 973 22.34 14.20 -28.29
CA ASN A 973 23.71 13.90 -27.83
C ASN A 973 24.65 13.47 -28.96
#